data_AF-S6EXE5-F1
#
_entry.id   AF-S6EXE5-F1
#
_cell.length_a   1.000
_cell.length_b   1.000
_cell.length_c   1.000
_cell.angle_alpha   90.00
_cell.angle_beta   90.00
_cell.angle_gamma   90.00
#
_symmetry.space_group_name_H-M   'P 1'
#
loop_
_entity.id
_entity.type
_entity.pdbx_description
1 polymer ?
#
loop_
_entity_poly.entity_id
_entity_poly.type
_entity_poly.pdbx_seq_one_letter_code
_entity_poly.pdbx_strand_id
1 'polypeptide(L)'
;MNNNDKYFKLTTSYLIKKINFCSKLILFIIIFTYTLSFHFLNDAFYKSVQADTTISQLVPDQSFDTGNHIYPPQSNQNSALWTNIGSAETVETSTFSVNLVNNKSKSAGYALFNGAIDMTQKVSFSGNFSLQANSSTDPFAAGDSLGFILTPKSTDFIANNLKSNLAADGTSNVVGKYLGIGGLSDSIFMGRDLYQNSDVDLDGSGTENAASNNVSIRQTNNLGELIKQAYPTTSVPNTGSKITENMKIDWQPSSTLTNDKNVTGELTYTISSENRGKATTLSEKITVARSMSLGIIGSTGGNFGRLTYSSTEDEFNAYKGTQSVQVNYIDQDTNQPITNFSPSIIKANVGDTIKVLGKQLRDIVDINTFSFLTPEIPGYIFVSAPPLVVANNDAENNVINVTYKKLPIGKAYFNYQYSSDVVDQSILLPTINDTEGEINEAVIMPELPNLPDNYYISKVVTTDGQQYATLKDAISGEKYKNQELHFTLIVSKVVVPTTSDNNSSKQSSTAERKNEQGKQTSKNSTTVDQPQEQETIKKEEIHKNEKPNSESNDTFKEVNKEIDSPLKLPLKMPTEISQIPQSSVVAINNEQSKYPNVSAHNLEIQVAGTAGIFAGGVVAIGTITGFNKFYKFWKIVKK
;
A
#
# COMPACT_ATOMS: atom_id res chain seq x y z
N MET A 1 63.02 -24.13 53.13
CA MET A 1 61.90 -23.31 52.62
C MET A 1 60.89 -23.15 53.74
N ASN A 2 60.28 -21.97 53.90
CA ASN A 2 59.52 -21.65 55.10
C ASN A 2 58.00 -21.82 54.84
N ASN A 3 57.19 -22.08 55.87
CA ASN A 3 55.77 -22.39 55.68
C ASN A 3 54.97 -21.25 55.04
N ASN A 4 55.42 -20.00 55.21
CA ASN A 4 54.81 -18.81 54.60
C ASN A 4 54.84 -18.86 53.07
N ASP A 5 55.90 -19.41 52.45
CA ASP A 5 56.02 -19.56 50.98
C ASP A 5 54.89 -20.43 50.41
N LYS A 6 54.48 -21.45 51.18
CA LYS A 6 53.47 -22.44 50.76
C LYS A 6 52.07 -21.83 50.80
N TYR A 7 51.75 -21.09 51.86
CA TYR A 7 50.48 -20.35 51.96
C TYR A 7 50.39 -19.25 50.91
N PHE A 8 51.45 -18.47 50.68
CA PHE A 8 51.46 -17.42 49.66
C PHE A 8 51.26 -18.00 48.24
N LYS A 9 51.94 -19.10 47.89
CA LYS A 9 51.75 -19.73 46.58
C LYS A 9 50.36 -20.33 46.38
N LEU A 10 49.74 -20.91 47.41
CA LEU A 10 48.35 -21.40 47.32
C LEU A 10 47.35 -20.26 47.12
N THR A 11 47.44 -19.19 47.92
CA THR A 11 46.51 -18.05 47.81
C THR A 11 46.67 -17.31 46.48
N THR A 12 47.90 -17.06 46.03
CA THR A 12 48.13 -16.44 44.70
C THR A 12 47.58 -17.31 43.56
N SER A 13 47.81 -18.63 43.59
CA SER A 13 47.32 -19.56 42.57
C SER A 13 45.78 -19.61 42.51
N TYR A 14 45.12 -19.63 43.67
CA TYR A 14 43.65 -19.59 43.75
C TYR A 14 43.08 -18.25 43.26
N LEU A 15 43.74 -17.13 43.58
CA LEU A 15 43.34 -15.79 43.13
C LEU A 15 43.49 -15.65 41.61
N ILE A 16 44.62 -16.09 41.03
CA ILE A 16 44.85 -16.09 39.58
C ILE A 16 43.82 -16.96 38.84
N LYS A 17 43.45 -18.13 39.40
CA LYS A 17 42.37 -18.96 38.84
C LYS A 17 41.02 -18.26 38.87
N LYS A 18 40.64 -17.56 39.95
CA LYS A 18 39.41 -16.76 39.99
C LYS A 18 39.45 -15.58 39.02
N ILE A 19 40.56 -14.85 38.92
CA ILE A 19 40.72 -13.73 37.98
C ILE A 19 40.58 -14.22 36.52
N ASN A 20 41.20 -15.35 36.16
CA ASN A 20 41.07 -15.95 34.83
C ASN A 20 39.70 -16.56 34.54
N PHE A 21 38.92 -16.92 35.56
CA PHE A 21 37.52 -17.33 35.40
C PHE A 21 36.62 -16.11 35.19
N CYS A 22 36.76 -15.07 36.01
CA CYS A 22 36.01 -13.82 35.89
C CYS A 22 36.33 -13.07 34.59
N SER A 23 37.59 -13.03 34.13
CA SER A 23 37.93 -12.38 32.86
C SER A 23 37.34 -13.11 31.66
N LYS A 24 37.34 -14.45 31.66
CA LYS A 24 36.65 -15.27 30.64
C LYS A 24 35.13 -15.12 30.70
N LEU A 25 34.54 -15.03 31.89
CA LEU A 25 33.11 -14.82 32.06
C LEU A 25 32.69 -13.42 31.58
N ILE A 26 33.46 -12.37 31.89
CA ILE A 26 33.24 -11.01 31.39
C ILE A 26 33.42 -10.96 29.87
N LEU A 27 34.46 -11.58 29.32
CA LEU A 27 34.65 -11.65 27.86
C LEU A 27 33.51 -12.41 27.18
N PHE A 28 33.04 -13.52 27.77
CA PHE A 28 31.88 -14.27 27.27
C PHE A 28 30.60 -13.43 27.32
N ILE A 29 30.33 -12.72 28.43
CA ILE A 29 29.16 -11.83 28.54
C ILE A 29 29.25 -10.66 27.54
N ILE A 30 30.43 -10.07 27.34
CA ILE A 30 30.62 -9.01 26.33
C ILE A 30 30.38 -9.55 24.92
N ILE A 31 30.96 -10.69 24.55
CA ILE A 31 30.72 -11.32 23.25
C ILE A 31 29.23 -11.65 23.10
N PHE A 32 28.62 -12.31 24.09
CA PHE A 32 27.23 -12.79 24.04
C PHE A 32 26.22 -11.63 23.97
N THR A 33 26.46 -10.52 24.69
CA THR A 33 25.62 -9.31 24.59
C THR A 33 25.79 -8.61 23.25
N TYR A 34 27.01 -8.47 22.74
CA TYR A 34 27.22 -7.91 21.39
C TYR A 34 26.58 -8.79 20.30
N THR A 35 26.68 -10.13 20.37
CA THR A 35 26.03 -11.02 19.39
C THR A 35 24.50 -11.01 19.50
N LEU A 36 23.93 -11.05 20.72
CA LEU A 36 22.47 -10.97 20.87
C LEU A 36 21.93 -9.62 20.37
N SER A 37 22.59 -8.50 20.70
CA SER A 37 22.18 -7.19 20.20
C SER A 37 22.32 -7.08 18.69
N PHE A 38 23.36 -7.63 18.05
CA PHE A 38 23.50 -7.61 16.59
C PHE A 38 22.52 -8.53 15.86
N HIS A 39 22.02 -9.62 16.47
CA HIS A 39 21.00 -10.46 15.84
C HIS A 39 19.59 -9.86 16.04
N PHE A 40 19.19 -9.51 17.26
CA PHE A 40 17.88 -8.90 17.53
C PHE A 40 17.67 -7.53 16.85
N LEU A 41 18.74 -6.77 16.57
CA LEU A 41 18.65 -5.52 15.80
C LEU A 41 18.75 -5.72 14.27
N ASN A 42 19.04 -6.92 13.78
CA ASN A 42 18.98 -7.22 12.35
C ASN A 42 17.63 -7.88 11.98
N ASP A 43 17.18 -8.88 12.75
CA ASP A 43 15.93 -9.61 12.47
C ASP A 43 14.69 -8.71 12.49
N ALA A 44 14.72 -7.61 13.26
CA ALA A 44 13.65 -6.62 13.32
C ALA A 44 13.72 -5.54 12.22
N PHE A 45 14.86 -5.38 11.51
CA PHE A 45 15.12 -4.21 10.65
C PHE A 45 15.36 -4.55 9.16
N TYR A 46 15.38 -5.82 8.76
CA TYR A 46 15.58 -6.21 7.35
C TYR A 46 14.38 -6.91 6.69
N LYS A 47 13.18 -6.83 7.29
CA LYS A 47 11.97 -7.50 6.78
C LYS A 47 11.29 -6.79 5.59
N SER A 48 12.01 -5.90 4.92
CA SER A 48 11.56 -5.13 3.77
C SER A 48 12.73 -4.84 2.84
N VAL A 49 12.45 -4.86 1.54
CA VAL A 49 13.27 -4.18 0.53
C VAL A 49 13.43 -2.71 0.93
N GLN A 50 14.62 -2.11 0.72
CA GLN A 50 14.82 -0.70 1.08
C GLN A 50 13.91 0.21 0.25
N ALA A 51 12.97 0.86 0.93
CA ALA A 51 12.09 1.86 0.35
C ALA A 51 12.86 3.16 0.07
N ASP A 52 12.43 3.92 -0.93
CA ASP A 52 12.80 5.33 -0.97
C ASP A 52 12.04 6.05 0.15
N THR A 53 12.74 6.93 0.87
CA THR A 53 12.24 7.61 2.07
C THR A 53 11.52 8.92 1.75
N THR A 54 11.36 9.25 0.47
CA THR A 54 10.62 10.42 -0.02
C THR A 54 9.13 10.32 0.24
N ILE A 55 8.67 10.92 1.35
CA ILE A 55 7.24 11.11 1.62
C ILE A 55 6.59 11.92 0.49
N SER A 56 5.65 11.30 -0.23
CA SER A 56 4.87 11.93 -1.29
C SER A 56 3.42 12.17 -0.83
N GLN A 57 2.83 13.30 -1.21
CA GLN A 57 1.40 13.55 -0.99
C GLN A 57 0.58 12.95 -2.13
N LEU A 58 -0.39 12.09 -1.79
CA LEU A 58 -1.36 11.56 -2.74
C LEU A 58 -2.30 12.64 -3.25
N VAL A 59 -2.68 12.52 -4.52
CA VAL A 59 -3.63 13.39 -5.21
C VAL A 59 -4.65 12.48 -5.91
N PRO A 60 -5.97 12.70 -5.71
CA PRO A 60 -7.03 11.95 -6.41
C PRO A 60 -6.81 11.89 -7.92
N ASP A 61 -7.23 10.78 -8.54
CA ASP A 61 -7.05 10.49 -9.97
C ASP A 61 -5.59 10.45 -10.47
N GLN A 62 -4.59 10.52 -9.58
CA GLN A 62 -3.17 10.40 -9.95
C GLN A 62 -2.56 9.05 -9.54
N SER A 63 -1.51 8.67 -10.27
CA SER A 63 -0.71 7.47 -10.03
C SER A 63 0.69 7.84 -9.58
N PHE A 64 1.16 7.22 -8.50
CA PHE A 64 2.48 7.41 -7.91
C PHE A 64 3.29 6.12 -8.07
N ASP A 65 4.57 6.22 -8.42
CA ASP A 65 5.44 5.05 -8.56
C ASP A 65 6.46 5.02 -7.42
N THR A 66 6.59 3.89 -6.72
CA THR A 66 7.57 3.74 -5.63
C THR A 66 9.01 3.62 -6.16
N GLY A 67 9.18 3.33 -7.45
CA GLY A 67 10.49 3.17 -8.06
C GLY A 67 11.28 1.98 -7.50
N ASN A 68 12.61 2.09 -7.56
CA ASN A 68 13.57 1.07 -7.11
C ASN A 68 13.27 -0.35 -7.70
N HIS A 69 12.90 -0.48 -8.97
CA HIS A 69 12.45 -1.76 -9.57
C HIS A 69 13.55 -2.80 -9.85
N ILE A 70 14.70 -2.74 -9.19
CA ILE A 70 15.83 -3.67 -9.39
C ILE A 70 16.18 -4.34 -8.07
N TYR A 71 16.42 -5.65 -8.08
CA TYR A 71 16.94 -6.35 -6.91
C TYR A 71 18.47 -6.18 -6.80
N PRO A 72 19.01 -5.95 -5.59
CA PRO A 72 20.45 -6.07 -5.34
C PRO A 72 21.02 -7.44 -5.76
N PRO A 73 22.24 -7.53 -6.33
CA PRO A 73 22.80 -8.77 -6.89
C PRO A 73 22.97 -9.98 -5.94
N GLN A 74 22.79 -9.78 -4.63
CA GLN A 74 22.92 -10.81 -3.59
C GLN A 74 21.59 -11.04 -2.83
N SER A 75 20.45 -10.61 -3.40
CA SER A 75 19.15 -10.70 -2.72
C SER A 75 18.73 -12.15 -2.43
N ASN A 76 19.21 -13.12 -3.21
CA ASN A 76 19.03 -14.56 -2.97
C ASN A 76 19.66 -15.06 -1.66
N GLN A 77 20.75 -14.43 -1.19
CA GLN A 77 21.47 -14.82 0.03
C GLN A 77 20.86 -14.22 1.30
N ASN A 78 20.10 -13.13 1.20
CA ASN A 78 19.50 -12.47 2.35
C ASN A 78 18.28 -13.27 2.86
N SER A 79 18.43 -13.99 3.97
CA SER A 79 17.36 -14.82 4.55
C SER A 79 16.10 -14.04 4.95
N ALA A 80 16.17 -12.72 5.15
CA ALA A 80 14.99 -11.89 5.43
C ALA A 80 14.11 -11.63 4.18
N LEU A 81 14.66 -11.87 2.97
CA LEU A 81 13.91 -11.86 1.71
C LEU A 81 13.31 -13.23 1.35
N TRP A 82 13.24 -14.17 2.30
CA TRP A 82 12.57 -15.45 2.11
C TRP A 82 11.55 -15.74 3.23
N THR A 83 10.46 -16.42 2.89
CA THR A 83 9.45 -16.93 3.83
C THR A 83 9.31 -18.44 3.63
N ASN A 84 9.58 -19.21 4.68
CA ASN A 84 9.41 -20.66 4.66
C ASN A 84 7.96 -21.05 4.98
N ILE A 85 7.42 -22.01 4.24
CA ILE A 85 6.09 -22.61 4.50
C ILE A 85 6.13 -24.14 4.34
N GLY A 86 5.16 -24.84 4.92
CA GLY A 86 5.10 -26.30 4.89
C GLY A 86 6.11 -26.93 5.85
N SER A 87 6.91 -27.89 5.38
CA SER A 87 8.02 -28.49 6.14
C SER A 87 9.38 -27.79 6.00
N ALA A 88 9.40 -26.57 5.45
CA ALA A 88 10.65 -25.84 5.23
C ALA A 88 11.21 -25.21 6.51
N GLU A 89 12.46 -25.53 6.84
CA GLU A 89 13.19 -25.06 8.03
C GLU A 89 14.53 -24.44 7.63
N THR A 90 14.81 -23.20 8.07
CA THR A 90 16.09 -22.52 7.81
C THR A 90 17.22 -23.21 8.57
N VAL A 91 18.35 -23.43 7.90
CA VAL A 91 19.55 -24.05 8.46
C VAL A 91 20.59 -22.99 8.80
N GLU A 92 20.91 -22.12 7.84
CA GLU A 92 21.85 -21.00 8.01
C GLU A 92 21.31 -19.73 7.33
N THR A 93 21.68 -18.56 7.88
CA THR A 93 21.20 -17.24 7.45
C THR A 93 22.28 -16.38 6.78
N SER A 94 23.57 -16.63 7.03
CA SER A 94 24.69 -15.94 6.39
C SER A 94 24.85 -16.31 4.91
N THR A 95 24.52 -17.56 4.58
CA THR A 95 24.29 -18.04 3.23
C THR A 95 22.94 -18.75 3.30
N PHE A 96 21.87 -18.07 2.87
CA PHE A 96 20.51 -18.56 3.08
C PHE A 96 20.34 -20.00 2.60
N SER A 97 20.01 -20.90 3.53
CA SER A 97 19.88 -22.33 3.29
C SER A 97 18.74 -22.94 4.10
N VAL A 98 18.08 -23.94 3.52
CA VAL A 98 16.81 -24.50 3.99
C VAL A 98 16.77 -26.02 3.81
N ASN A 99 16.34 -26.74 4.85
CA ASN A 99 15.79 -28.08 4.70
C ASN A 99 14.34 -27.92 4.20
N LEU A 100 14.05 -28.30 2.95
CA LEU A 100 12.69 -28.18 2.37
C LEU A 100 11.81 -29.35 2.88
N VAL A 101 12.41 -30.55 2.93
CA VAL A 101 11.87 -31.73 3.61
C VAL A 101 13.01 -32.42 4.34
N ASN A 102 12.76 -32.92 5.55
CA ASN A 102 13.74 -33.63 6.37
C ASN A 102 13.21 -35.02 6.76
N ASN A 103 13.48 -36.03 5.92
CA ASN A 103 13.15 -37.45 6.15
C ASN A 103 11.69 -37.72 6.51
N LYS A 104 10.76 -37.01 5.87
CA LYS A 104 9.31 -37.10 6.09
C LYS A 104 8.59 -37.43 4.79
N SER A 105 7.72 -38.44 4.80
CA SER A 105 6.85 -38.82 3.67
C SER A 105 5.63 -37.91 3.55
N LYS A 106 5.00 -37.90 2.36
CA LYS A 106 3.80 -37.10 2.05
C LYS A 106 3.91 -35.63 2.54
N SER A 107 5.04 -34.97 2.29
CA SER A 107 5.36 -33.63 2.81
C SER A 107 5.81 -32.69 1.69
N ALA A 108 5.56 -31.39 1.84
CA ALA A 108 6.18 -30.37 1.00
C ALA A 108 6.60 -29.18 1.85
N GLY A 109 7.72 -28.56 1.49
CA GLY A 109 8.18 -27.31 2.08
C GLY A 109 8.74 -26.39 1.01
N TYR A 110 8.39 -25.11 1.11
CA TYR A 110 8.87 -24.07 0.21
C TYR A 110 9.73 -23.07 0.97
N ALA A 111 10.76 -22.54 0.31
CA ALA A 111 11.26 -21.20 0.58
C ALA A 111 10.71 -20.27 -0.51
N LEU A 112 9.75 -19.41 -0.17
CA LEU A 112 9.18 -18.43 -1.10
C LEU A 112 9.97 -17.12 -1.00
N PHE A 113 10.27 -16.51 -2.14
CA PHE A 113 10.94 -15.20 -2.15
C PHE A 113 9.94 -14.10 -1.79
N ASN A 114 10.36 -13.15 -0.95
CA ASN A 114 9.52 -12.05 -0.46
C ASN A 114 9.45 -10.93 -1.51
N GLY A 115 8.88 -11.27 -2.67
CA GLY A 115 8.77 -10.41 -3.84
C GLY A 115 8.39 -11.19 -5.10
N ALA A 116 8.23 -10.47 -6.21
CA ALA A 116 7.99 -11.06 -7.53
C ALA A 116 9.02 -10.55 -8.54
N ILE A 117 9.14 -11.26 -9.66
CA ILE A 117 10.09 -10.98 -10.73
C ILE A 117 9.34 -10.38 -11.93
N ASP A 118 9.88 -9.29 -12.48
CA ASP A 118 9.41 -8.70 -13.74
C ASP A 118 9.96 -9.47 -14.95
N MET A 119 9.10 -10.30 -15.53
CA MET A 119 9.39 -11.14 -16.69
C MET A 119 9.47 -10.33 -18.01
N THR A 120 9.28 -9.01 -18.01
CA THR A 120 9.62 -8.17 -19.17
C THR A 120 11.12 -7.95 -19.32
N GLN A 121 11.89 -8.18 -18.26
CA GLN A 121 13.35 -8.05 -18.22
C GLN A 121 14.01 -9.42 -18.32
N LYS A 122 15.35 -9.43 -18.50
CA LYS A 122 16.12 -10.67 -18.35
C LYS A 122 16.13 -11.07 -16.87
N VAL A 123 16.10 -12.37 -16.62
CA VAL A 123 16.22 -12.93 -15.27
C VAL A 123 17.31 -14.00 -15.28
N SER A 124 18.12 -14.03 -14.23
CA SER A 124 19.03 -15.14 -13.97
C SER A 124 19.14 -15.39 -12.47
N PHE A 125 19.08 -16.67 -12.07
CA PHE A 125 19.14 -17.10 -10.67
C PHE A 125 19.73 -18.51 -10.56
N SER A 126 20.68 -18.71 -9.65
CA SER A 126 21.26 -20.01 -9.33
C SER A 126 21.16 -20.37 -7.84
N GLY A 127 21.32 -21.66 -7.54
CA GLY A 127 21.49 -22.16 -6.18
C GLY A 127 21.93 -23.62 -6.15
N ASN A 128 22.43 -24.07 -5.01
CA ASN A 128 22.86 -25.45 -4.80
C ASN A 128 21.77 -26.25 -4.11
N PHE A 129 21.40 -27.37 -4.73
CA PHE A 129 20.34 -28.27 -4.30
C PHE A 129 20.96 -29.59 -3.85
N SER A 130 20.44 -30.20 -2.80
CA SER A 130 20.86 -31.53 -2.37
C SER A 130 19.68 -32.44 -2.09
N LEU A 131 19.88 -33.73 -2.39
CA LEU A 131 18.92 -34.79 -2.10
C LEU A 131 19.64 -36.05 -1.58
N GLN A 132 19.02 -36.70 -0.59
CA GLN A 132 19.50 -37.91 0.07
C GLN A 132 18.30 -38.74 0.52
N ALA A 133 18.19 -39.98 0.05
CA ALA A 133 17.13 -40.89 0.44
C ALA A 133 17.25 -41.29 1.92
N ASN A 134 16.12 -41.43 2.62
CA ASN A 134 16.12 -41.76 4.05
C ASN A 134 16.62 -43.19 4.34
N SER A 135 16.31 -44.14 3.46
CA SER A 135 16.57 -45.57 3.68
C SER A 135 16.89 -46.35 2.40
N SER A 136 17.38 -45.68 1.36
CA SER A 136 17.79 -46.28 0.09
C SER A 136 19.25 -45.93 -0.23
N THR A 137 19.93 -46.81 -0.96
CA THR A 137 21.24 -46.50 -1.58
C THR A 137 21.10 -45.76 -2.92
N ASP A 138 19.91 -45.80 -3.53
CA ASP A 138 19.55 -44.92 -4.63
C ASP A 138 19.19 -43.53 -4.07
N PRO A 139 19.94 -42.47 -4.39
CA PRO A 139 19.65 -41.12 -3.91
C PRO A 139 18.34 -40.58 -4.48
N PHE A 140 17.92 -41.00 -5.69
CA PHE A 140 16.70 -40.50 -6.33
C PHE A 140 15.43 -40.95 -5.60
N ALA A 141 15.50 -42.06 -4.87
CA ALA A 141 14.46 -42.46 -3.90
C ALA A 141 14.31 -41.51 -2.68
N ALA A 142 15.01 -40.37 -2.65
CA ALA A 142 14.65 -39.24 -1.82
C ALA A 142 13.26 -38.68 -2.15
N GLY A 143 12.79 -38.84 -3.40
CA GLY A 143 11.45 -38.45 -3.85
C GLY A 143 11.14 -36.96 -3.67
N ASP A 144 9.99 -36.46 -4.08
CA ASP A 144 9.33 -36.74 -5.36
C ASP A 144 9.53 -35.54 -6.31
N SER A 145 9.74 -34.32 -5.80
CA SER A 145 10.26 -33.17 -6.58
C SER A 145 11.24 -32.30 -5.79
N LEU A 146 12.22 -31.72 -6.48
CA LEU A 146 13.16 -30.74 -5.92
C LEU A 146 13.60 -29.72 -6.98
N GLY A 147 13.32 -28.42 -6.78
CA GLY A 147 13.69 -27.40 -7.76
C GLY A 147 13.13 -26.01 -7.48
N PHE A 148 13.07 -25.20 -8.54
CA PHE A 148 12.46 -23.87 -8.55
C PHE A 148 10.97 -23.93 -8.94
N ILE A 149 10.21 -22.95 -8.46
CA ILE A 149 8.89 -22.62 -9.01
C ILE A 149 8.81 -21.15 -9.44
N LEU A 150 8.04 -20.89 -10.50
CA LEU A 150 7.59 -19.56 -10.90
C LEU A 150 6.07 -19.60 -11.04
N THR A 151 5.36 -18.68 -10.39
CA THR A 151 3.88 -18.67 -10.39
C THR A 151 3.31 -17.25 -10.38
N PRO A 152 2.19 -16.97 -11.06
CA PRO A 152 1.53 -15.67 -10.96
C PRO A 152 0.83 -15.46 -9.60
N LYS A 153 0.77 -16.47 -8.72
CA LYS A 153 0.02 -16.39 -7.46
C LYS A 153 0.81 -15.69 -6.35
N SER A 154 0.11 -15.00 -5.43
CA SER A 154 0.70 -14.41 -4.23
C SER A 154 1.26 -15.48 -3.27
N THR A 155 2.21 -15.10 -2.41
CA THR A 155 2.79 -16.00 -1.39
C THR A 155 1.72 -16.64 -0.51
N ASP A 156 0.69 -15.86 -0.16
CA ASP A 156 -0.41 -16.28 0.70
C ASP A 156 -1.35 -17.25 -0.02
N PHE A 157 -1.56 -17.07 -1.33
CA PHE A 157 -2.27 -18.06 -2.15
C PHE A 157 -1.50 -19.40 -2.19
N ILE A 158 -0.17 -19.38 -2.35
CA ILE A 158 0.64 -20.61 -2.31
C ILE A 158 0.55 -21.28 -0.93
N ALA A 159 0.69 -20.49 0.14
CA ALA A 159 0.59 -20.95 1.52
C ALA A 159 -0.80 -21.49 1.89
N ASN A 160 -1.86 -21.03 1.21
CA ASN A 160 -3.22 -21.55 1.38
C ASN A 160 -3.48 -22.78 0.51
N ASN A 161 -3.06 -22.79 -0.77
CA ASN A 161 -3.15 -23.96 -1.66
C ASN A 161 -2.54 -25.21 -1.01
N LEU A 162 -1.34 -25.10 -0.41
CA LEU A 162 -0.69 -26.20 0.32
C LEU A 162 -1.57 -26.80 1.44
N LYS A 163 -2.43 -25.99 2.08
CA LYS A 163 -3.30 -26.39 3.21
C LYS A 163 -4.68 -26.88 2.76
N SER A 164 -5.26 -26.26 1.73
CA SER A 164 -6.68 -26.44 1.37
C SER A 164 -6.92 -27.31 0.13
N ASN A 165 -5.96 -27.40 -0.79
CA ASN A 165 -6.07 -28.21 -1.98
C ASN A 165 -5.74 -29.68 -1.66
N LEU A 166 -6.73 -30.41 -1.12
CA LEU A 166 -6.57 -31.79 -0.69
C LEU A 166 -7.20 -32.80 -1.67
N ALA A 167 -6.54 -33.92 -1.85
CA ALA A 167 -7.06 -35.14 -2.47
C ALA A 167 -8.12 -35.78 -1.57
N ALA A 168 -8.88 -36.73 -2.14
CA ALA A 168 -9.89 -37.49 -1.40
C ALA A 168 -9.33 -38.38 -0.26
N ASP A 169 -8.01 -38.65 -0.22
CA ASP A 169 -7.34 -39.33 0.90
C ASP A 169 -6.83 -38.37 1.99
N GLY A 170 -7.06 -37.06 1.84
CA GLY A 170 -6.59 -36.02 2.75
C GLY A 170 -5.14 -35.56 2.54
N THR A 171 -4.41 -36.10 1.55
CA THR A 171 -3.11 -35.53 1.16
C THR A 171 -3.27 -34.25 0.35
N SER A 172 -2.29 -33.35 0.39
CA SER A 172 -2.31 -32.15 -0.45
C SER A 172 -1.99 -32.50 -1.90
N ASN A 173 -2.77 -31.99 -2.88
CA ASN A 173 -2.55 -32.11 -4.34
C ASN A 173 -1.35 -31.25 -4.81
N VAL A 174 -0.31 -31.24 -4.00
CA VAL A 174 0.90 -30.43 -4.07
C VAL A 174 2.12 -31.33 -3.81
N VAL A 175 1.97 -32.41 -3.03
CA VAL A 175 3.03 -33.39 -2.78
C VAL A 175 3.08 -34.46 -3.88
N GLY A 176 4.23 -35.11 -4.06
CA GLY A 176 4.36 -36.20 -5.03
C GLY A 176 4.24 -35.71 -6.47
N LYS A 177 3.46 -36.45 -7.28
CA LYS A 177 3.25 -36.23 -8.72
C LYS A 177 2.74 -34.84 -9.14
N TYR A 178 2.36 -34.00 -8.18
CA TYR A 178 1.95 -32.61 -8.41
C TYR A 178 3.12 -31.61 -8.32
N LEU A 179 4.33 -32.11 -8.02
CA LEU A 179 5.64 -31.46 -8.08
C LEU A 179 5.80 -30.17 -7.26
N GLY A 180 4.83 -29.82 -6.42
CA GLY A 180 4.77 -28.54 -5.72
C GLY A 180 4.10 -27.40 -6.49
N ILE A 181 3.46 -27.67 -7.63
CA ILE A 181 2.72 -26.65 -8.42
C ILE A 181 1.24 -26.98 -8.64
N GLY A 182 0.76 -28.18 -8.31
CA GLY A 182 -0.67 -28.52 -8.40
C GLY A 182 -1.59 -27.54 -7.65
N GLY A 183 -2.68 -27.13 -8.31
CA GLY A 183 -3.62 -26.09 -7.85
C GLY A 183 -3.14 -24.64 -8.04
N LEU A 184 -1.86 -24.40 -8.32
CA LEU A 184 -1.39 -23.09 -8.76
C LEU A 184 -1.60 -22.98 -10.27
N SER A 185 -2.58 -22.21 -10.72
CA SER A 185 -2.80 -22.05 -12.18
C SER A 185 -1.64 -21.34 -12.87
N ASP A 186 -1.41 -21.68 -14.14
CA ASP A 186 -0.47 -20.99 -15.04
C ASP A 186 0.95 -20.87 -14.45
N SER A 187 1.39 -21.93 -13.78
CA SER A 187 2.59 -21.99 -12.94
C SER A 187 3.61 -23.01 -13.45
N ILE A 188 4.88 -22.81 -13.12
CA ILE A 188 6.01 -23.54 -13.69
C ILE A 188 6.84 -24.17 -12.55
N PHE A 189 7.26 -25.41 -12.74
CA PHE A 189 8.30 -26.09 -11.98
C PHE A 189 9.52 -26.32 -12.89
N MET A 190 10.73 -26.07 -12.37
CA MET A 190 11.99 -26.36 -13.07
C MET A 190 12.92 -27.06 -12.09
N GLY A 191 13.23 -28.34 -12.31
CA GLY A 191 13.99 -29.10 -11.32
C GLY A 191 14.14 -30.59 -11.58
N ARG A 192 14.46 -31.30 -10.49
CA ARG A 192 14.50 -32.76 -10.39
C ARG A 192 13.10 -33.32 -10.23
N ASP A 193 12.75 -34.21 -11.16
CA ASP A 193 11.51 -34.99 -11.17
C ASP A 193 11.87 -36.39 -10.66
N LEU A 194 11.65 -36.65 -9.36
CA LEU A 194 12.31 -37.74 -8.62
C LEU A 194 11.50 -39.04 -8.58
N TYR A 195 10.30 -39.04 -9.16
CA TYR A 195 9.44 -40.23 -9.27
C TYR A 195 8.67 -40.21 -10.59
N GLN A 196 8.78 -41.27 -11.39
CA GLN A 196 8.17 -41.34 -12.73
C GLN A 196 6.72 -41.85 -12.62
N ASN A 197 5.73 -40.95 -12.54
CA ASN A 197 4.31 -41.30 -12.44
C ASN A 197 3.66 -41.55 -13.81
N SER A 198 3.18 -42.77 -14.03
CA SER A 198 2.60 -43.21 -15.31
C SER A 198 1.29 -42.53 -15.73
N ASP A 199 0.68 -41.71 -14.86
CA ASP A 199 -0.55 -40.97 -15.17
C ASP A 199 -0.34 -39.48 -15.45
N VAL A 200 0.86 -38.94 -15.28
CA VAL A 200 1.19 -37.52 -15.51
C VAL A 200 2.51 -37.29 -16.26
N ASP A 201 3.45 -38.23 -16.26
CA ASP A 201 4.81 -38.01 -16.76
C ASP A 201 5.04 -38.68 -18.11
N LEU A 202 4.14 -38.43 -19.07
CA LEU A 202 4.02 -39.27 -20.28
C LEU A 202 5.14 -39.05 -21.31
N ASP A 203 5.94 -37.99 -21.18
CA ASP A 203 7.20 -37.79 -21.93
C ASP A 203 8.44 -38.22 -21.11
N GLY A 204 8.26 -38.56 -19.83
CA GLY A 204 9.34 -38.86 -18.88
C GLY A 204 10.04 -40.18 -19.18
N SER A 205 11.35 -40.22 -18.93
CA SER A 205 12.18 -41.40 -19.17
C SER A 205 12.35 -42.25 -17.90
N GLY A 206 12.59 -43.57 -18.07
CA GLY A 206 12.88 -44.50 -16.97
C GLY A 206 11.79 -45.55 -16.77
N THR A 207 11.71 -46.10 -15.56
CA THR A 207 10.73 -47.11 -15.18
C THR A 207 9.49 -46.44 -14.58
N GLU A 208 8.31 -46.75 -15.11
CA GLU A 208 7.05 -46.28 -14.54
C GLU A 208 6.86 -46.70 -13.08
N ASN A 209 6.37 -45.75 -12.28
CA ASN A 209 6.10 -45.86 -10.84
C ASN A 209 7.32 -46.31 -10.01
N ALA A 210 8.48 -45.73 -10.35
CA ALA A 210 9.75 -45.91 -9.64
C ALA A 210 10.46 -44.56 -9.42
N ALA A 211 11.53 -44.59 -8.61
CA ALA A 211 12.44 -43.46 -8.45
C ALA A 211 13.03 -43.05 -9.81
N SER A 212 13.16 -41.75 -10.03
CA SER A 212 13.58 -41.18 -11.32
C SER A 212 14.75 -40.20 -11.19
N ASN A 213 15.60 -40.21 -12.20
CA ASN A 213 16.70 -39.27 -12.36
C ASN A 213 16.39 -38.20 -13.42
N ASN A 214 15.12 -38.03 -13.78
CA ASN A 214 14.69 -37.00 -14.71
C ASN A 214 14.92 -35.60 -14.14
N VAL A 215 15.13 -34.65 -15.03
CA VAL A 215 14.94 -33.22 -14.80
C VAL A 215 13.98 -32.69 -15.84
N SER A 216 13.13 -31.75 -15.46
CA SER A 216 12.02 -31.30 -16.30
C SER A 216 11.72 -29.81 -16.12
N ILE A 217 11.15 -29.22 -17.17
CA ILE A 217 10.35 -27.99 -17.07
C ILE A 217 8.89 -28.46 -17.17
N ARG A 218 8.08 -28.15 -16.16
CA ARG A 218 6.68 -28.61 -16.07
C ARG A 218 5.77 -27.41 -15.85
N GLN A 219 4.58 -27.45 -16.41
CA GLN A 219 3.62 -26.35 -16.38
C GLN A 219 2.24 -26.84 -15.90
N THR A 220 1.48 -25.97 -15.24
CA THR A 220 0.04 -26.16 -15.00
C THR A 220 -0.80 -25.37 -16.00
N ASN A 221 -2.01 -25.85 -16.26
CA ASN A 221 -3.03 -25.10 -17.01
C ASN A 221 -3.68 -23.99 -16.14
N ASN A 222 -4.65 -23.28 -16.73
CA ASN A 222 -5.44 -22.23 -16.06
C ASN A 222 -6.36 -22.73 -14.93
N LEU A 223 -6.46 -24.05 -14.72
CA LEU A 223 -7.15 -24.68 -13.58
C LEU A 223 -6.19 -25.15 -12.48
N GLY A 224 -4.87 -25.06 -12.69
CA GLY A 224 -3.86 -25.59 -11.77
C GLY A 224 -3.58 -27.09 -11.93
N GLU A 225 -4.05 -27.72 -13.01
CA GLU A 225 -3.76 -29.12 -13.33
C GLU A 225 -2.44 -29.24 -14.09
N LEU A 226 -1.62 -30.25 -13.76
CA LEU A 226 -0.32 -30.46 -14.38
C LEU A 226 -0.45 -30.92 -15.84
N ILE A 227 0.27 -30.26 -16.75
CA ILE A 227 0.34 -30.63 -18.17
C ILE A 227 1.18 -31.92 -18.30
N LYS A 228 0.61 -32.90 -19.02
CA LYS A 228 1.05 -34.31 -18.99
C LYS A 228 1.94 -34.75 -20.16
N GLN A 229 2.02 -33.93 -21.22
CA GLN A 229 2.70 -34.21 -22.48
C GLN A 229 3.22 -32.90 -23.10
N ALA A 230 4.10 -33.02 -24.09
CA ALA A 230 4.81 -31.95 -24.78
C ALA A 230 5.67 -31.05 -23.86
N TYR A 231 6.22 -31.60 -22.77
CA TYR A 231 7.04 -30.85 -21.81
C TYR A 231 8.55 -31.18 -21.93
N PRO A 232 9.46 -30.20 -21.73
CA PRO A 232 10.90 -30.47 -21.76
C PRO A 232 11.33 -31.39 -20.61
N THR A 233 11.99 -32.50 -20.92
CA THR A 233 12.50 -33.45 -19.93
C THR A 233 13.73 -34.20 -20.43
N THR A 234 14.62 -34.61 -19.51
CA THR A 234 15.76 -35.46 -19.83
C THR A 234 16.33 -36.17 -18.59
N SER A 235 17.04 -37.28 -18.79
CA SER A 235 17.67 -38.04 -17.70
C SER A 235 19.04 -37.48 -17.34
N VAL A 236 19.27 -37.18 -16.05
CA VAL A 236 20.57 -36.72 -15.52
C VAL A 236 21.02 -37.67 -14.42
N PRO A 237 21.65 -38.82 -14.76
CA PRO A 237 22.14 -39.79 -13.80
C PRO A 237 23.31 -39.25 -12.96
N ASN A 238 23.32 -39.58 -11.68
CA ASN A 238 24.42 -39.39 -10.74
C ASN A 238 24.57 -40.65 -9.88
N THR A 239 25.62 -40.72 -9.06
CA THR A 239 25.87 -41.84 -8.12
C THR A 239 26.29 -41.33 -6.74
N GLY A 240 26.11 -42.16 -5.71
CA GLY A 240 26.39 -41.81 -4.31
C GLY A 240 25.11 -41.68 -3.46
N SER A 241 25.24 -41.76 -2.13
CA SER A 241 24.12 -41.72 -1.17
C SER A 241 23.64 -40.30 -0.79
N LYS A 242 24.30 -39.27 -1.33
CA LYS A 242 23.86 -37.88 -1.35
C LYS A 242 24.26 -37.32 -2.72
N ILE A 243 23.36 -36.61 -3.37
CA ILE A 243 23.66 -35.80 -4.55
C ILE A 243 23.67 -34.32 -4.12
N THR A 244 24.56 -33.53 -4.73
CA THR A 244 24.57 -32.07 -4.64
C THR A 244 24.87 -31.50 -6.02
N GLU A 245 24.01 -30.57 -6.46
CA GLU A 245 24.00 -30.05 -7.82
C GLU A 245 23.71 -28.55 -7.78
N ASN A 246 24.41 -27.78 -8.62
CA ASN A 246 24.00 -26.41 -8.92
C ASN A 246 22.89 -26.45 -9.97
N MET A 247 21.77 -25.82 -9.67
CA MET A 247 20.67 -25.59 -10.60
C MET A 247 20.58 -24.09 -10.90
N LYS A 248 20.32 -23.75 -12.16
CA LYS A 248 20.19 -22.38 -12.65
C LYS A 248 18.96 -22.22 -13.52
N ILE A 249 18.28 -21.08 -13.39
CA ILE A 249 17.29 -20.60 -14.35
C ILE A 249 17.79 -19.33 -15.03
N ASP A 250 17.55 -19.23 -16.33
CA ASP A 250 17.81 -18.07 -17.18
C ASP A 250 16.54 -17.79 -18.00
N TRP A 251 16.09 -16.53 -18.05
CA TRP A 251 14.93 -16.09 -18.84
C TRP A 251 15.31 -14.96 -19.79
N GLN A 252 14.97 -15.16 -21.06
CA GLN A 252 15.13 -14.16 -22.12
C GLN A 252 13.74 -13.80 -22.69
N PRO A 253 13.18 -12.62 -22.36
CA PRO A 253 11.95 -12.15 -22.98
C PRO A 253 12.16 -11.96 -24.49
N SER A 254 11.16 -12.36 -25.29
CA SER A 254 11.20 -12.30 -26.77
C SER A 254 10.15 -11.34 -27.35
N SER A 255 9.01 -11.18 -26.66
CA SER A 255 7.99 -10.17 -26.97
C SER A 255 7.06 -9.94 -25.77
N THR A 256 6.85 -8.68 -25.40
CA THR A 256 5.69 -8.27 -24.58
C THR A 256 4.43 -8.37 -25.42
N LEU A 257 3.39 -9.05 -24.93
CA LEU A 257 2.12 -9.13 -25.64
C LEU A 257 1.32 -7.83 -25.50
N THR A 258 0.52 -7.50 -26.50
CA THR A 258 -0.24 -6.23 -26.63
C THR A 258 -1.32 -6.00 -25.58
N ASN A 259 -1.46 -6.90 -24.60
CA ASN A 259 -2.42 -6.78 -23.50
C ASN A 259 -1.80 -6.23 -22.20
N ASP A 260 -0.51 -5.90 -22.21
CA ASP A 260 0.30 -5.45 -21.07
C ASP A 260 0.26 -6.34 -19.81
N LYS A 261 -0.24 -7.58 -19.91
CA LYS A 261 -0.34 -8.54 -18.78
C LYS A 261 0.64 -9.70 -18.88
N ASN A 262 0.95 -10.16 -20.10
CA ASN A 262 1.74 -11.36 -20.34
C ASN A 262 2.99 -11.08 -21.20
N VAL A 263 4.03 -11.91 -21.04
CA VAL A 263 5.29 -11.87 -21.81
C VAL A 263 5.58 -13.25 -22.39
N THR A 264 5.98 -13.29 -23.66
CA THR A 264 6.48 -14.52 -24.30
C THR A 264 8.01 -14.46 -24.38
N GLY A 265 8.68 -15.52 -23.97
CA GLY A 265 10.14 -15.58 -23.89
C GLY A 265 10.67 -17.01 -23.88
N GLU A 266 11.98 -17.14 -23.85
CA GLU A 266 12.69 -18.41 -23.71
C GLU A 266 13.11 -18.58 -22.25
N LEU A 267 12.56 -19.61 -21.61
CA LEU A 267 12.98 -20.08 -20.29
C LEU A 267 14.01 -21.19 -20.50
N THR A 268 15.16 -21.07 -19.83
CA THR A 268 16.23 -22.06 -19.85
C THR A 268 16.54 -22.51 -18.43
N TYR A 269 16.57 -23.82 -18.22
CA TYR A 269 16.95 -24.45 -16.97
C TYR A 269 18.23 -25.27 -17.20
N THR A 270 19.25 -25.06 -16.38
CA THR A 270 20.52 -25.79 -16.43
C THR A 270 20.82 -26.45 -15.09
N ILE A 271 21.29 -27.70 -15.13
CA ILE A 271 21.76 -28.45 -13.96
C ILE A 271 23.19 -28.92 -14.16
N SER A 272 24.01 -28.85 -13.10
CA SER A 272 25.39 -29.33 -13.09
C SER A 272 25.78 -29.94 -11.75
N SER A 273 26.56 -31.02 -11.80
CA SER A 273 27.03 -31.76 -10.62
C SER A 273 28.41 -31.26 -10.18
N GLU A 274 28.62 -31.06 -8.87
CA GLU A 274 29.86 -30.54 -8.27
C GLU A 274 31.12 -31.29 -8.72
N ASN A 275 30.98 -32.58 -9.07
CA ASN A 275 32.04 -33.46 -9.54
C ASN A 275 32.51 -33.21 -10.99
N ARG A 276 32.38 -31.97 -11.50
CA ARG A 276 32.69 -31.57 -12.89
C ARG A 276 31.88 -32.34 -13.94
N GLY A 277 30.64 -32.70 -13.62
CA GLY A 277 29.72 -33.29 -14.59
C GLY A 277 29.48 -32.33 -15.76
N LYS A 278 29.25 -32.86 -16.96
CA LYS A 278 28.79 -32.04 -18.09
C LYS A 278 27.44 -31.41 -17.70
N ALA A 279 27.32 -30.10 -17.81
CA ALA A 279 26.06 -29.41 -17.59
C ALA A 279 24.99 -29.89 -18.59
N THR A 280 23.77 -30.09 -18.10
CA THR A 280 22.61 -30.46 -18.90
C THR A 280 21.61 -29.31 -18.87
N THR A 281 21.09 -28.95 -20.03
CA THR A 281 20.23 -27.78 -20.23
C THR A 281 18.94 -28.19 -20.94
N LEU A 282 17.81 -27.66 -20.46
CA LEU A 282 16.50 -27.70 -21.10
C LEU A 282 16.07 -26.25 -21.38
N SER A 283 15.42 -26.02 -22.52
CA SER A 283 14.89 -24.70 -22.89
C SER A 283 13.49 -24.84 -23.48
N GLU A 284 12.62 -23.87 -23.19
CA GLU A 284 11.25 -23.82 -23.70
C GLU A 284 10.83 -22.39 -24.03
N LYS A 285 10.08 -22.20 -25.13
CA LYS A 285 9.46 -20.91 -25.45
C LYS A 285 8.05 -20.86 -24.90
N ILE A 286 7.86 -20.14 -23.80
CA ILE A 286 6.62 -20.08 -23.02
C ILE A 286 6.05 -18.66 -22.93
N THR A 287 4.81 -18.55 -22.48
CA THR A 287 4.16 -17.26 -22.17
C THR A 287 3.73 -17.23 -20.71
N VAL A 288 4.16 -16.21 -19.99
CA VAL A 288 3.97 -16.05 -18.54
C VAL A 288 3.30 -14.73 -18.21
N ALA A 289 2.77 -14.58 -17.00
CA ALA A 289 2.38 -13.27 -16.48
C ALA A 289 3.63 -12.38 -16.31
N ARG A 290 3.48 -11.06 -16.40
CA ARG A 290 4.60 -10.11 -16.23
C ARG A 290 5.25 -10.16 -14.86
N SER A 291 4.48 -10.45 -13.81
CA SER A 291 4.95 -10.47 -12.42
C SER A 291 4.82 -11.89 -11.87
N MET A 292 5.93 -12.63 -11.77
CA MET A 292 5.95 -14.02 -11.31
C MET A 292 6.61 -14.12 -9.93
N SER A 293 5.92 -14.70 -8.97
CA SER A 293 6.47 -15.04 -7.65
C SER A 293 7.48 -16.18 -7.80
N LEU A 294 8.64 -16.05 -7.17
CA LEU A 294 9.70 -17.06 -7.15
C LEU A 294 9.62 -17.90 -5.87
N GLY A 295 9.87 -19.20 -5.99
CA GLY A 295 10.06 -20.07 -4.84
C GLY A 295 11.02 -21.22 -5.12
N ILE A 296 11.54 -21.80 -4.04
CA ILE A 296 12.22 -23.09 -4.01
C ILE A 296 11.26 -24.11 -3.41
N ILE A 297 11.21 -25.33 -3.96
CA ILE A 297 10.34 -26.41 -3.47
C ILE A 297 11.10 -27.72 -3.30
N GLY A 298 10.83 -28.41 -2.21
CA GLY A 298 11.05 -29.84 -2.06
C GLY A 298 9.75 -30.50 -1.63
N SER A 299 9.30 -31.52 -2.37
CA SER A 299 8.13 -32.33 -2.02
C SER A 299 8.47 -33.82 -1.99
N THR A 300 7.74 -34.61 -1.21
CA THR A 300 7.92 -36.06 -1.02
C THR A 300 6.57 -36.76 -0.90
N GLY A 301 6.52 -38.05 -1.24
CA GLY A 301 5.30 -38.84 -1.22
C GLY A 301 5.55 -40.21 -0.63
N GLY A 302 5.60 -41.23 -1.49
CA GLY A 302 5.95 -42.60 -1.11
C GLY A 302 7.47 -42.80 -0.98
N ASN A 303 8.23 -42.25 -1.92
CA ASN A 303 9.65 -42.02 -1.74
C ASN A 303 9.85 -40.76 -0.89
N PHE A 304 10.85 -40.79 -0.01
CA PHE A 304 11.14 -39.67 0.89
C PHE A 304 12.59 -39.68 1.40
N GLY A 305 13.06 -38.49 1.73
CA GLY A 305 14.44 -38.25 2.17
C GLY A 305 14.63 -36.85 2.70
N ARG A 306 15.88 -36.40 2.74
CA ARG A 306 16.25 -35.03 3.04
C ARG A 306 16.48 -34.28 1.73
N LEU A 307 15.71 -33.22 1.53
CA LEU A 307 15.78 -32.30 0.39
C LEU A 307 16.18 -30.93 0.90
N THR A 308 17.25 -30.34 0.36
CA THR A 308 17.77 -29.05 0.82
C THR A 308 18.15 -28.11 -0.33
N TYR A 309 18.13 -26.82 -0.01
CA TYR A 309 18.62 -25.75 -0.87
C TYR A 309 19.60 -24.86 -0.09
N SER A 310 20.60 -24.32 -0.78
CA SER A 310 21.42 -23.20 -0.30
C SER A 310 21.71 -22.23 -1.45
N SER A 311 21.53 -20.94 -1.19
CA SER A 311 21.93 -19.86 -2.09
C SER A 311 23.42 -19.92 -2.44
N THR A 312 23.75 -19.48 -3.65
CA THR A 312 25.11 -19.30 -4.17
C THR A 312 25.51 -17.83 -4.13
N GLU A 313 26.83 -17.58 -4.17
CA GLU A 313 27.37 -16.23 -4.36
C GLU A 313 27.14 -15.70 -5.79
N ASP A 314 26.89 -16.60 -6.75
CA ASP A 314 26.73 -16.32 -8.18
C ASP A 314 25.30 -15.91 -8.59
N GLU A 315 25.26 -14.84 -9.40
CA GLU A 315 24.16 -14.42 -10.29
C GLU A 315 22.73 -14.52 -9.72
N PHE A 316 22.31 -13.49 -8.97
CA PHE A 316 20.90 -13.09 -8.86
C PHE A 316 20.68 -11.78 -9.62
N ASN A 317 20.27 -11.89 -10.88
CA ASN A 317 19.97 -10.77 -11.75
C ASN A 317 18.46 -10.75 -12.03
N ALA A 318 17.72 -9.87 -11.36
CA ALA A 318 16.27 -9.80 -11.47
C ALA A 318 15.74 -8.38 -11.25
N TYR A 319 14.66 -8.05 -11.96
CA TYR A 319 13.87 -6.84 -11.74
C TYR A 319 12.63 -7.17 -10.90
N LYS A 320 12.14 -6.19 -10.14
CA LYS A 320 11.00 -6.36 -9.23
C LYS A 320 9.69 -6.30 -10.00
N GLY A 321 8.87 -7.34 -9.85
CA GLY A 321 7.49 -7.34 -10.31
C GLY A 321 6.70 -6.27 -9.55
N THR A 322 6.00 -5.42 -10.29
CA THR A 322 5.21 -4.30 -9.73
C THR A 322 3.71 -4.54 -9.86
N GLN A 323 2.94 -4.06 -8.89
CA GLN A 323 1.48 -4.11 -8.86
C GLN A 323 0.90 -2.73 -8.58
N SER A 324 -0.35 -2.52 -9.01
CA SER A 324 -1.12 -1.32 -8.65
C SER A 324 -1.85 -1.56 -7.34
N VAL A 325 -1.67 -0.64 -6.39
CA VAL A 325 -2.45 -0.52 -5.16
C VAL A 325 -3.45 0.62 -5.31
N GLN A 326 -4.72 0.35 -5.02
CA GLN A 326 -5.78 1.36 -5.06
C GLN A 326 -5.97 1.97 -3.66
N VAL A 327 -5.91 3.31 -3.57
CA VAL A 327 -6.13 4.06 -2.32
C VAL A 327 -7.47 4.77 -2.39
N ASN A 328 -8.45 4.26 -1.64
CA ASN A 328 -9.81 4.82 -1.58
C ASN A 328 -9.96 5.80 -0.41
N TYR A 329 -10.85 6.78 -0.57
CA TYR A 329 -11.18 7.76 0.45
C TYR A 329 -12.62 7.51 0.95
N ILE A 330 -12.74 7.03 2.19
CA ILE A 330 -13.99 6.47 2.75
C ILE A 330 -14.49 7.34 3.91
N ASP A 331 -15.77 7.69 3.88
CA ASP A 331 -16.47 8.35 4.99
C ASP A 331 -16.74 7.34 6.13
N GLN A 332 -16.36 7.69 7.36
CA GLN A 332 -16.42 6.81 8.53
C GLN A 332 -17.86 6.43 8.93
N ASP A 333 -18.80 7.37 8.82
CA ASP A 333 -20.14 7.24 9.39
C ASP A 333 -21.10 6.50 8.44
N THR A 334 -20.78 6.45 7.15
CA THR A 334 -21.51 5.73 6.08
C THR A 334 -20.77 4.49 5.55
N ASN A 335 -19.45 4.40 5.76
CA ASN A 335 -18.55 3.40 5.17
C ASN A 335 -18.66 3.34 3.63
N GLN A 336 -18.84 4.48 2.97
CA GLN A 336 -18.90 4.63 1.51
C GLN A 336 -17.76 5.54 0.99
N PRO A 337 -17.39 5.46 -0.30
CA PRO A 337 -16.49 6.43 -0.93
C PRO A 337 -17.02 7.87 -0.81
N ILE A 338 -16.11 8.81 -0.53
CA ILE A 338 -16.47 10.23 -0.39
C ILE A 338 -16.83 10.80 -1.77
N THR A 339 -18.03 11.39 -1.87
CA THR A 339 -18.54 11.99 -3.10
C THR A 339 -17.55 13.01 -3.68
N ASN A 340 -17.26 12.89 -4.97
CA ASN A 340 -16.30 13.71 -5.73
C ASN A 340 -14.82 13.54 -5.31
N PHE A 341 -14.46 12.51 -4.54
CA PHE A 341 -13.07 12.14 -4.27
C PHE A 341 -12.74 10.75 -4.84
N SER A 342 -12.22 10.76 -6.07
CA SER A 342 -11.74 9.57 -6.78
C SER A 342 -10.56 8.90 -6.03
N PRO A 343 -10.35 7.58 -6.19
CA PRO A 343 -9.17 6.91 -5.67
C PRO A 343 -7.85 7.48 -6.22
N SER A 344 -6.76 7.29 -5.48
CA SER A 344 -5.39 7.40 -6.02
C SER A 344 -4.82 6.01 -6.31
N ILE A 345 -3.83 5.92 -7.19
CA ILE A 345 -3.10 4.68 -7.46
C ILE A 345 -1.65 4.80 -6.97
N ILE A 346 -1.13 3.73 -6.37
CA ILE A 346 0.30 3.57 -6.09
C ILE A 346 0.79 2.33 -6.84
N LYS A 347 1.67 2.50 -7.83
CA LYS A 347 2.43 1.41 -8.43
C LYS A 347 3.61 1.11 -7.52
N ALA A 348 3.65 -0.11 -6.97
CA ALA A 348 4.64 -0.53 -5.98
C ALA A 348 5.23 -1.90 -6.31
N ASN A 349 6.40 -2.24 -5.74
CA ASN A 349 6.99 -3.57 -5.92
C ASN A 349 6.28 -4.59 -5.02
N VAL A 350 6.09 -5.81 -5.50
CA VAL A 350 5.57 -6.91 -4.67
C VAL A 350 6.49 -7.14 -3.46
N GLY A 351 5.90 -7.28 -2.27
CA GLY A 351 6.61 -7.41 -1.00
C GLY A 351 6.96 -6.09 -0.31
N ASP A 352 6.85 -4.94 -0.99
CA ASP A 352 6.98 -3.64 -0.32
C ASP A 352 5.84 -3.43 0.70
N THR A 353 6.13 -2.67 1.77
CA THR A 353 5.11 -2.23 2.72
C THR A 353 4.78 -0.75 2.50
N ILE A 354 3.50 -0.46 2.26
CA ILE A 354 2.96 0.88 2.06
C ILE A 354 2.23 1.34 3.34
N LYS A 355 2.43 2.60 3.70
CA LYS A 355 1.64 3.31 4.72
C LYS A 355 1.04 4.58 4.14
N VAL A 356 -0.20 4.88 4.47
CA VAL A 356 -0.83 6.19 4.22
C VAL A 356 -1.05 6.89 5.56
N LEU A 357 -0.59 8.13 5.66
CA LEU A 357 -0.54 8.90 6.91
C LEU A 357 -1.35 10.20 6.78
N GLY A 358 -2.00 10.60 7.87
CA GLY A 358 -2.58 11.93 8.00
C GLY A 358 -1.49 13.02 7.95
N LYS A 359 -1.80 14.19 7.36
CA LYS A 359 -0.87 15.33 7.19
C LYS A 359 -0.21 15.83 8.50
N GLN A 360 -0.78 15.50 9.65
CA GLN A 360 -0.26 15.81 10.99
C GLN A 360 0.72 14.77 11.57
N LEU A 361 0.90 13.61 10.92
CA LEU A 361 1.79 12.52 11.36
C LEU A 361 3.13 12.50 10.60
N ARG A 362 3.57 13.66 10.11
CA ARG A 362 4.69 13.79 9.15
C ARG A 362 6.05 13.32 9.66
N ASP A 363 6.24 13.31 10.98
CA ASP A 363 7.56 13.07 11.60
C ASP A 363 7.86 11.58 11.85
N ILE A 364 6.92 10.68 11.51
CA ILE A 364 7.08 9.22 11.68
C ILE A 364 7.58 8.59 10.36
N VAL A 365 8.84 8.87 10.00
CA VAL A 365 9.53 8.18 8.91
C VAL A 365 10.02 6.82 9.39
N ASP A 366 9.43 5.75 8.88
CA ASP A 366 9.96 4.39 9.02
C ASP A 366 10.73 4.03 7.74
N ILE A 367 12.04 3.84 7.89
CA ILE A 367 13.02 3.56 6.82
C ILE A 367 12.71 2.31 5.99
N ASN A 368 11.82 1.46 6.48
CA ASN A 368 11.43 0.19 5.90
C ASN A 368 10.07 0.22 5.16
N THR A 369 9.44 1.40 5.03
CA THR A 369 8.09 1.51 4.44
C THR A 369 7.90 2.74 3.56
N PHE A 370 7.35 2.56 2.36
CA PHE A 370 6.92 3.66 1.50
C PHE A 370 5.74 4.39 2.16
N SER A 371 5.99 5.63 2.59
CA SER A 371 5.06 6.41 3.41
C SER A 371 4.49 7.58 2.62
N PHE A 372 3.18 7.60 2.44
CA PHE A 372 2.46 8.62 1.68
C PHE A 372 1.60 9.51 2.59
N LEU A 373 1.50 10.80 2.30
CA LEU A 373 0.50 11.67 2.95
C LEU A 373 -0.82 11.59 2.20
N THR A 374 -1.90 11.45 2.95
CA THR A 374 -3.27 11.52 2.44
C THR A 374 -3.62 12.96 2.00
N PRO A 375 -4.50 13.18 0.99
CA PRO A 375 -4.93 14.52 0.61
C PRO A 375 -5.78 15.20 1.68
N GLU A 376 -5.91 16.52 1.59
CA GLU A 376 -6.92 17.26 2.34
C GLU A 376 -8.26 17.21 1.61
N ILE A 377 -9.31 16.83 2.33
CA ILE A 377 -10.67 16.68 1.83
C ILE A 377 -11.54 17.74 2.54
N PRO A 378 -12.11 18.73 1.82
CA PRO A 378 -12.89 19.80 2.45
C PRO A 378 -14.08 19.26 3.25
N GLY A 379 -14.27 19.75 4.48
CA GLY A 379 -15.31 19.25 5.39
C GLY A 379 -15.03 17.87 6.00
N TYR A 380 -13.79 17.37 5.96
CA TYR A 380 -13.41 16.05 6.50
C TYR A 380 -12.05 16.08 7.22
N ILE A 381 -11.88 15.21 8.22
CA ILE A 381 -10.62 14.95 8.92
C ILE A 381 -10.19 13.49 8.78
N PHE A 382 -8.88 13.25 8.58
CA PHE A 382 -8.31 11.90 8.57
C PHE A 382 -8.50 11.20 9.91
N VAL A 383 -8.85 9.91 9.87
CA VAL A 383 -9.01 9.05 11.05
C VAL A 383 -7.96 7.95 11.06
N SER A 384 -7.87 7.17 9.97
CA SER A 384 -6.99 5.99 9.91
C SER A 384 -6.77 5.51 8.48
N ALA A 385 -5.66 4.83 8.25
CA ALA A 385 -5.47 3.93 7.11
C ALA A 385 -4.71 2.68 7.59
N PRO A 386 -5.07 1.46 7.16
CA PRO A 386 -4.27 0.27 7.45
C PRO A 386 -2.96 0.30 6.63
N PRO A 387 -1.85 -0.24 7.16
CA PRO A 387 -0.69 -0.57 6.34
C PRO A 387 -1.01 -1.75 5.41
N LEU A 388 -0.38 -1.79 4.24
CA LEU A 388 -0.52 -2.86 3.25
C LEU A 388 0.85 -3.43 2.88
N VAL A 389 0.93 -4.75 2.72
CA VAL A 389 2.05 -5.42 2.03
C VAL A 389 1.57 -5.78 0.62
N VAL A 390 2.33 -5.40 -0.41
CA VAL A 390 1.90 -5.53 -1.81
C VAL A 390 1.93 -7.00 -2.26
N ALA A 391 0.77 -7.56 -2.58
CA ALA A 391 0.61 -8.95 -2.99
C ALA A 391 0.70 -9.13 -4.51
N ASN A 392 1.26 -10.25 -5.00
CA ASN A 392 1.43 -10.48 -6.44
C ASN A 392 0.11 -10.83 -7.15
N ASN A 393 -0.19 -10.10 -8.23
CA ASN A 393 -1.39 -10.21 -9.09
C ASN A 393 -2.73 -10.30 -8.34
N ASP A 394 -2.80 -9.69 -7.15
CA ASP A 394 -3.92 -9.78 -6.22
C ASP A 394 -4.57 -8.39 -6.05
N ALA A 395 -5.32 -7.97 -7.06
CA ALA A 395 -5.96 -6.65 -7.11
C ALA A 395 -7.09 -6.47 -6.08
N GLU A 396 -7.61 -7.56 -5.50
CA GLU A 396 -8.66 -7.53 -4.49
C GLU A 396 -8.09 -7.19 -3.11
N ASN A 397 -6.91 -7.73 -2.77
CA ASN A 397 -6.23 -7.41 -1.51
C ASN A 397 -5.28 -6.20 -1.61
N ASN A 398 -4.85 -5.78 -2.81
CA ASN A 398 -4.04 -4.57 -3.03
C ASN A 398 -4.84 -3.26 -2.91
N VAL A 399 -5.59 -3.08 -1.82
CA VAL A 399 -6.48 -1.93 -1.59
C VAL A 399 -6.25 -1.32 -0.21
N ILE A 400 -6.03 0.00 -0.16
CA ILE A 400 -5.94 0.78 1.07
C ILE A 400 -7.19 1.65 1.18
N ASN A 401 -8.06 1.35 2.13
CA ASN A 401 -9.20 2.20 2.48
C ASN A 401 -8.77 3.22 3.54
N VAL A 402 -8.64 4.49 3.16
CA VAL A 402 -8.36 5.59 4.08
C VAL A 402 -9.67 6.13 4.64
N THR A 403 -9.83 6.02 5.95
CA THR A 403 -11.01 6.51 6.67
C THR A 403 -10.86 7.98 7.04
N TYR A 404 -11.88 8.78 6.70
CA TYR A 404 -12.06 10.15 7.17
C TYR A 404 -13.39 10.28 7.90
N LYS A 405 -13.47 11.16 8.89
CA LYS A 405 -14.73 11.56 9.51
C LYS A 405 -15.16 12.91 8.95
N LYS A 406 -16.43 13.04 8.59
CA LYS A 406 -17.00 14.33 8.20
C LYS A 406 -16.96 15.29 9.39
N LEU A 407 -16.54 16.52 9.17
CA LEU A 407 -16.59 17.56 10.18
C LEU A 407 -18.06 17.91 10.49
N PRO A 408 -18.40 18.12 11.77
CA PRO A 408 -19.71 18.66 12.11
C PRO A 408 -19.87 20.05 11.47
N ILE A 409 -21.07 20.30 10.96
CA ILE A 409 -21.47 21.59 10.38
C ILE A 409 -22.51 22.18 11.33
N GLY A 410 -22.27 23.39 11.83
CA GLY A 410 -23.23 24.13 12.64
C GLY A 410 -24.10 25.02 11.76
N LYS A 411 -25.28 25.39 12.28
CA LYS A 411 -26.27 26.20 11.55
C LYS A 411 -26.67 27.43 12.34
N ALA A 412 -26.85 28.54 11.62
CA ALA A 412 -27.38 29.79 12.12
C ALA A 412 -28.65 30.14 11.33
N TYR A 413 -29.77 30.19 12.03
CA TYR A 413 -31.09 30.48 11.51
C TYR A 413 -31.43 31.95 11.69
N PHE A 414 -32.03 32.56 10.68
CA PHE A 414 -32.38 33.98 10.70
C PHE A 414 -33.84 34.18 10.29
N ASN A 415 -34.61 34.88 11.12
CA ASN A 415 -36.00 35.19 10.81
C ASN A 415 -36.36 36.63 11.21
N TYR A 416 -37.26 37.24 10.44
CA TYR A 416 -37.93 38.47 10.87
C TYR A 416 -39.17 38.15 11.71
N GLN A 417 -39.43 38.93 12.75
CA GLN A 417 -40.66 38.87 13.54
C GLN A 417 -41.13 40.30 13.87
N TYR A 418 -42.44 40.57 13.80
CA TYR A 418 -42.96 41.88 14.20
C TYR A 418 -42.80 42.14 15.71
N SER A 419 -42.50 43.39 16.08
CA SER A 419 -42.61 43.86 17.47
C SER A 419 -44.05 43.76 17.95
N SER A 420 -44.25 43.57 19.26
CA SER A 420 -45.56 43.58 19.94
C SER A 420 -46.42 44.80 19.61
N ASP A 421 -45.75 45.91 19.31
CA ASP A 421 -46.36 47.24 19.17
C ASP A 421 -46.81 47.51 17.72
N VAL A 422 -46.51 46.59 16.79
CA VAL A 422 -47.00 46.63 15.42
C VAL A 422 -48.40 46.00 15.38
N VAL A 423 -49.42 46.85 15.45
CA VAL A 423 -50.84 46.46 15.48
C VAL A 423 -51.33 45.86 14.16
N ASP A 424 -50.73 46.27 13.03
CA ASP A 424 -51.05 45.78 11.69
C ASP A 424 -49.90 44.94 11.14
N GLN A 425 -50.13 43.63 11.11
CA GLN A 425 -49.21 42.58 10.65
C GLN A 425 -49.73 41.88 9.38
N SER A 426 -50.59 42.56 8.61
CA SER A 426 -51.18 42.02 7.37
C SER A 426 -50.18 41.93 6.20
N ILE A 427 -49.06 42.65 6.30
CA ILE A 427 -47.97 42.62 5.33
C ILE A 427 -47.06 41.41 5.64
N LEU A 428 -46.70 40.64 4.62
CA LEU A 428 -45.77 39.53 4.76
C LEU A 428 -44.32 40.07 4.94
N LEU A 429 -43.62 39.58 5.95
CA LEU A 429 -42.17 39.79 6.09
C LEU A 429 -41.41 38.82 5.16
N PRO A 430 -40.29 39.26 4.54
CA PRO A 430 -39.50 38.39 3.66
C PRO A 430 -38.77 37.29 4.45
N THR A 431 -38.39 36.21 3.77
CA THR A 431 -37.54 35.15 4.33
C THR A 431 -36.06 35.54 4.22
N ILE A 432 -35.30 35.37 5.30
CA ILE A 432 -33.83 35.44 5.27
C ILE A 432 -33.31 34.02 4.98
N ASN A 433 -32.16 33.90 4.31
CA ASN A 433 -31.51 32.60 4.12
C ASN A 433 -30.68 32.25 5.37
N ASP A 434 -30.81 31.02 5.85
CA ASP A 434 -29.97 30.45 6.91
C ASP A 434 -28.51 30.31 6.44
N THR A 435 -27.56 30.29 7.37
CA THR A 435 -26.14 30.05 7.07
C THR A 435 -25.59 28.84 7.81
N GLU A 436 -24.63 28.15 7.20
CA GLU A 436 -23.97 26.97 7.77
C GLU A 436 -22.44 27.06 7.58
N GLY A 437 -21.69 26.42 8.48
CA GLY A 437 -20.22 26.45 8.47
C GLY A 437 -19.59 25.49 9.49
N GLU A 438 -18.27 25.36 9.47
CA GLU A 438 -17.55 24.42 10.35
C GLU A 438 -17.58 24.88 11.83
N ILE A 439 -17.64 23.93 12.76
CA ILE A 439 -17.72 24.25 14.19
C ILE A 439 -16.50 25.04 14.66
N ASN A 440 -16.77 26.13 15.39
CA ASN A 440 -15.83 27.18 15.80
C ASN A 440 -15.42 28.19 14.72
N GLU A 441 -15.87 28.10 13.47
CA GLU A 441 -15.79 29.24 12.54
C GLU A 441 -16.80 30.33 12.92
N ALA A 442 -16.54 31.57 12.50
CA ALA A 442 -17.44 32.70 12.79
C ALA A 442 -18.74 32.59 11.98
N VAL A 443 -19.86 32.97 12.60
CA VAL A 443 -21.17 32.97 11.91
C VAL A 443 -21.14 33.93 10.72
N ILE A 444 -21.54 33.44 9.55
CA ILE A 444 -21.58 34.22 8.32
C ILE A 444 -22.77 35.18 8.39
N MET A 445 -22.52 36.47 8.13
CA MET A 445 -23.57 37.48 7.99
C MET A 445 -24.47 37.13 6.79
N PRO A 446 -25.79 36.89 6.98
CA PRO A 446 -26.68 36.60 5.86
C PRO A 446 -26.91 37.85 5.00
N GLU A 447 -27.27 37.63 3.74
CA GLU A 447 -27.85 38.69 2.91
C GLU A 447 -29.24 39.03 3.46
N LEU A 448 -29.45 40.29 3.85
CA LEU A 448 -30.73 40.75 4.42
C LEU A 448 -31.62 41.32 3.31
N PRO A 449 -32.79 40.72 3.04
CA PRO A 449 -33.76 41.30 2.11
C PRO A 449 -34.27 42.65 2.63
N ASN A 450 -34.54 43.57 1.69
CA ASN A 450 -35.18 44.84 2.00
C ASN A 450 -36.54 44.62 2.70
N LEU A 451 -36.75 45.32 3.82
CA LEU A 451 -38.04 45.36 4.49
C LEU A 451 -39.04 46.24 3.73
N PRO A 452 -40.37 46.05 3.93
CA PRO A 452 -41.39 46.92 3.36
C PRO A 452 -41.26 48.38 3.83
N ASP A 453 -41.76 49.32 3.02
CA ASP A 453 -41.66 50.75 3.31
C ASP A 453 -42.20 51.13 4.69
N ASN A 454 -41.47 51.98 5.40
CA ASN A 454 -41.74 52.42 6.78
C ASN A 454 -41.56 51.32 7.86
N TYR A 455 -40.89 50.21 7.57
CA TYR A 455 -40.47 49.23 8.58
C TYR A 455 -38.94 49.18 8.71
N TYR A 456 -38.45 48.88 9.92
CA TYR A 456 -37.02 48.80 10.24
C TYR A 456 -36.76 47.74 11.31
N ILE A 457 -35.53 47.22 11.35
CA ILE A 457 -35.06 46.34 12.44
C ILE A 457 -34.82 47.20 13.68
N SER A 458 -35.58 46.99 14.75
CA SER A 458 -35.42 47.75 16.00
C SER A 458 -34.47 47.10 17.00
N LYS A 459 -34.32 45.77 16.93
CA LYS A 459 -33.34 44.98 17.68
C LYS A 459 -33.22 43.56 17.10
N VAL A 460 -32.21 42.82 17.52
CA VAL A 460 -32.07 41.37 17.27
C VAL A 460 -32.07 40.63 18.60
N VAL A 461 -32.75 39.48 18.65
CA VAL A 461 -32.83 38.58 19.81
C VAL A 461 -32.15 37.25 19.47
N THR A 462 -31.27 36.76 20.34
CA THR A 462 -30.57 35.47 20.18
C THR A 462 -31.26 34.33 20.94
N THR A 463 -30.86 33.08 20.68
CA THR A 463 -31.41 31.86 21.32
C THR A 463 -31.40 31.87 22.85
N ASP A 464 -30.47 32.61 23.47
CA ASP A 464 -30.33 32.78 24.92
C ASP A 464 -31.12 33.97 25.49
N GLY A 465 -31.84 34.71 24.64
CA GLY A 465 -32.66 35.87 25.00
C GLY A 465 -31.90 37.20 25.09
N GLN A 466 -30.60 37.24 24.78
CA GLN A 466 -29.85 38.51 24.70
C GLN A 466 -30.38 39.39 23.57
N GLN A 467 -30.17 40.70 23.70
CA GLN A 467 -30.76 41.70 22.79
C GLN A 467 -29.69 42.67 22.29
N TYR A 468 -29.59 42.81 20.98
CA TYR A 468 -28.57 43.58 20.27
C TYR A 468 -29.21 44.66 19.39
N ALA A 469 -28.50 45.78 19.19
CA ALA A 469 -28.98 46.87 18.36
C ALA A 469 -28.98 46.52 16.86
N THR A 470 -28.01 45.71 16.40
CA THR A 470 -27.93 45.25 15.01
C THR A 470 -27.61 43.75 14.94
N LEU A 471 -27.92 43.12 13.79
CA LEU A 471 -27.52 41.73 13.54
C LEU A 471 -26.00 41.57 13.54
N LYS A 472 -25.26 42.57 13.03
CA LYS A 472 -23.80 42.57 13.00
C LYS A 472 -23.21 42.45 14.42
N ASP A 473 -23.80 43.14 15.39
CA ASP A 473 -23.38 43.05 16.79
C ASP A 473 -23.76 41.70 17.41
N ALA A 474 -24.95 41.17 17.08
CA ALA A 474 -25.43 39.87 17.56
C ALA A 474 -24.56 38.69 17.10
N ILE A 475 -24.01 38.74 15.87
CA ILE A 475 -23.08 37.72 15.35
C ILE A 475 -21.60 38.02 15.68
N SER A 476 -21.28 39.18 16.27
CA SER A 476 -19.90 39.65 16.43
C SER A 476 -19.13 38.88 17.51
N GLY A 477 -18.47 37.80 17.10
CA GLY A 477 -17.75 36.87 18.00
C GLY A 477 -18.50 35.57 18.24
N GLU A 478 -19.73 35.46 17.72
CA GLU A 478 -20.46 34.20 17.66
C GLU A 478 -19.87 33.25 16.62
N LYS A 479 -20.02 31.96 16.89
CA LYS A 479 -19.37 30.87 16.16
C LYS A 479 -20.31 29.70 16.01
N TYR A 480 -20.23 29.00 14.87
CA TYR A 480 -21.02 27.79 14.66
C TYR A 480 -20.75 26.75 15.75
N LYS A 481 -21.83 26.20 16.31
CA LYS A 481 -21.87 25.24 17.42
C LYS A 481 -22.65 23.99 16.99
N ASN A 482 -22.51 22.90 17.74
CA ASN A 482 -23.32 21.68 17.52
C ASN A 482 -24.81 21.90 17.84
N GLN A 483 -25.14 22.95 18.59
CA GLN A 483 -26.48 23.47 18.74
C GLN A 483 -26.76 24.51 17.65
N GLU A 484 -27.98 24.51 17.12
CA GLU A 484 -28.47 25.55 16.23
C GLU A 484 -28.45 26.93 16.92
N LEU A 485 -27.91 27.93 16.21
CA LEU A 485 -28.05 29.33 16.59
C LEU A 485 -29.29 29.91 15.91
N HIS A 486 -30.06 30.73 16.63
CA HIS A 486 -31.29 31.35 16.15
C HIS A 486 -31.23 32.85 16.43
N PHE A 487 -31.42 33.66 15.38
CA PHE A 487 -31.32 35.12 15.41
C PHE A 487 -32.63 35.73 14.90
N THR A 488 -33.47 36.21 15.82
CA THR A 488 -34.76 36.84 15.50
C THR A 488 -34.60 38.35 15.35
N LEU A 489 -34.74 38.86 14.13
CA LEU A 489 -34.70 40.28 13.81
C LEU A 489 -36.10 40.89 14.06
N ILE A 490 -36.21 41.73 15.10
CA ILE A 490 -37.49 42.35 15.49
C ILE A 490 -37.76 43.57 14.61
N VAL A 491 -38.88 43.53 13.90
CA VAL A 491 -39.30 44.54 12.92
C VAL A 491 -40.33 45.48 13.55
N SER A 492 -40.03 46.78 13.55
CA SER A 492 -40.90 47.85 14.04
C SER A 492 -41.31 48.80 12.90
N LYS A 493 -42.43 49.49 13.07
CA LYS A 493 -42.95 50.49 12.11
C LYS A 493 -42.48 51.89 12.49
N VAL A 494 -42.16 52.73 11.52
CA VAL A 494 -41.82 54.15 11.72
C VAL A 494 -43.10 54.90 12.11
N VAL A 495 -43.12 55.45 13.32
CA VAL A 495 -44.23 56.29 13.79
C VAL A 495 -43.96 57.74 13.39
N VAL A 496 -44.66 58.22 12.37
CA VAL A 496 -44.66 59.65 12.00
C VAL A 496 -45.53 60.41 13.02
N PRO A 497 -45.01 61.39 13.76
CA PRO A 497 -45.79 62.13 14.75
C PRO A 497 -46.81 63.05 14.08
N THR A 498 -48.10 62.82 14.35
CA THR A 498 -49.20 63.67 13.90
C THR A 498 -49.27 64.97 14.69
N THR A 499 -48.69 66.04 14.14
CA THR A 499 -48.80 67.39 14.72
C THR A 499 -50.22 67.94 14.55
N SER A 500 -50.95 68.04 15.65
CA SER A 500 -52.15 68.89 15.75
C SER A 500 -51.75 70.24 16.33
N ASP A 501 -52.06 71.35 15.64
CA ASP A 501 -52.85 72.44 16.25
C ASP A 501 -53.29 73.55 15.27
N ASN A 502 -54.13 74.47 15.77
CA ASN A 502 -54.96 75.37 14.97
C ASN A 502 -54.49 76.84 14.89
N ASN A 503 -54.90 77.49 13.79
CA ASN A 503 -55.23 78.92 13.63
C ASN A 503 -54.16 80.04 13.77
N SER A 504 -53.89 80.63 12.60
CA SER A 504 -54.12 82.08 12.30
C SER A 504 -53.37 83.16 13.10
N SER A 505 -52.46 83.88 12.42
CA SER A 505 -52.86 85.14 11.74
C SER A 505 -51.72 85.79 10.92
N LYS A 506 -51.99 86.98 10.35
CA LYS A 506 -51.20 87.80 9.39
C LYS A 506 -49.80 88.20 9.97
N GLN A 507 -48.80 88.72 9.22
CA GLN A 507 -48.89 89.64 8.07
C GLN A 507 -47.55 89.88 7.34
N SER A 508 -47.61 90.08 6.01
CA SER A 508 -46.70 90.83 5.10
C SER A 508 -45.18 90.57 5.03
N SER A 509 -44.67 90.72 3.82
CA SER A 509 -43.28 90.55 3.36
C SER A 509 -42.34 91.72 3.66
N THR A 510 -41.04 91.42 3.80
CA THR A 510 -39.94 92.21 3.18
C THR A 510 -38.78 91.26 2.83
N ALA A 511 -37.83 91.71 2.01
CA ALA A 511 -36.81 90.86 1.38
C ALA A 511 -35.35 91.29 1.72
N GLU A 512 -34.40 90.53 1.14
CA GLU A 512 -32.95 90.78 1.05
C GLU A 512 -32.05 90.52 2.28
N ARG A 513 -31.12 89.56 2.12
CA ARG A 513 -29.71 89.86 1.80
C ARG A 513 -28.98 88.65 1.19
N LYS A 514 -27.83 88.89 0.55
CA LYS A 514 -26.99 87.93 -0.21
C LYS A 514 -25.53 87.99 0.24
N ASN A 515 -24.82 86.86 0.16
CA ASN A 515 -23.37 86.65 -0.06
C ASN A 515 -22.41 87.36 0.96
N GLU A 516 -21.10 87.08 1.09
CA GLU A 516 -20.03 86.34 0.37
C GLU A 516 -19.25 85.48 1.39
N GLN A 517 -18.50 84.39 1.12
CA GLN A 517 -17.60 83.93 0.04
C GLN A 517 -16.10 84.34 0.20
N GLY A 518 -15.22 83.32 0.19
CA GLY A 518 -13.79 83.40 -0.17
C GLY A 518 -13.34 82.04 -0.77
N LYS A 519 -12.81 81.95 -2.00
CA LYS A 519 -11.43 82.26 -2.48
C LYS A 519 -10.40 81.18 -2.05
N GLN A 520 -9.48 80.71 -2.92
CA GLN A 520 -8.86 81.36 -4.09
C GLN A 520 -8.30 80.37 -5.16
N THR A 521 -8.59 80.59 -6.46
CA THR A 521 -7.67 80.73 -7.66
C THR A 521 -6.63 79.62 -8.06
N SER A 522 -6.18 79.43 -9.32
CA SER A 522 -6.33 80.16 -10.63
C SER A 522 -5.74 79.42 -11.87
N LYS A 523 -6.41 79.50 -13.05
CA LYS A 523 -5.87 79.48 -14.45
C LYS A 523 -5.19 78.18 -14.98
N ASN A 524 -5.06 77.89 -16.29
CA ASN A 524 -5.41 78.63 -17.53
C ASN A 524 -5.73 77.69 -18.76
N SER A 525 -6.12 78.31 -19.89
CA SER A 525 -6.31 77.80 -21.29
C SER A 525 -5.14 76.92 -21.84
N THR A 526 -5.24 76.07 -22.89
CA THR A 526 -5.82 76.28 -24.26
C THR A 526 -6.08 74.99 -25.09
N THR A 527 -7.18 75.03 -25.87
CA THR A 527 -7.54 74.52 -27.24
C THR A 527 -6.46 73.74 -28.06
N VAL A 528 -6.75 72.83 -29.01
CA VAL A 528 -7.36 73.03 -30.37
C VAL A 528 -7.84 71.72 -31.06
N ASP A 529 -9.00 71.80 -31.74
CA ASP A 529 -9.60 71.10 -32.92
C ASP A 529 -9.92 69.58 -33.08
N GLN A 530 -10.94 69.43 -33.95
CA GLN A 530 -11.68 68.30 -34.54
C GLN A 530 -11.00 67.85 -35.89
N PRO A 531 -11.55 66.96 -36.78
CA PRO A 531 -12.97 66.79 -37.18
C PRO A 531 -13.46 65.34 -37.46
N GLN A 532 -14.65 65.26 -38.09
CA GLN A 532 -15.38 64.11 -38.64
C GLN A 532 -14.64 63.47 -39.87
N GLU A 533 -15.11 62.47 -40.63
CA GLU A 533 -16.49 62.04 -40.97
C GLU A 533 -16.53 60.68 -41.75
N GLN A 534 -17.69 59.97 -41.75
CA GLN A 534 -18.20 59.06 -42.82
C GLN A 534 -17.36 57.80 -43.26
N GLU A 535 -17.81 56.73 -43.95
CA GLU A 535 -19.10 55.99 -44.24
C GLU A 535 -18.72 54.62 -44.96
N THR A 536 -19.51 53.63 -45.46
CA THR A 536 -20.96 53.32 -45.64
C THR A 536 -21.23 51.77 -45.69
N ILE A 537 -22.38 51.31 -45.16
CA ILE A 537 -23.30 50.18 -45.51
C ILE A 537 -22.85 49.11 -46.57
N LYS A 538 -22.99 47.77 -46.35
CA LYS A 538 -24.14 46.81 -46.61
C LYS A 538 -23.74 45.37 -46.13
N LYS A 539 -24.56 44.41 -45.65
CA LYS A 539 -25.84 43.73 -46.06
C LYS A 539 -25.76 42.97 -47.40
N GLU A 540 -26.28 41.76 -47.67
CA GLU A 540 -27.04 40.65 -46.99
C GLU A 540 -27.11 39.42 -48.00
N GLU A 541 -27.69 38.19 -47.87
CA GLU A 541 -28.56 37.40 -46.96
C GLU A 541 -28.40 35.86 -47.33
N ILE A 542 -28.32 34.85 -46.42
CA ILE A 542 -29.34 33.90 -45.84
C ILE A 542 -29.64 32.51 -46.52
N HIS A 543 -29.93 31.48 -45.66
CA HIS A 543 -30.65 30.17 -45.82
C HIS A 543 -30.06 28.84 -46.40
N LYS A 544 -30.10 27.77 -45.56
CA LYS A 544 -30.86 26.46 -45.62
C LYS A 544 -31.11 25.75 -46.99
N ASN A 545 -31.22 24.41 -47.15
CA ASN A 545 -31.54 23.27 -46.25
C ASN A 545 -31.18 21.87 -46.87
N GLU A 546 -31.23 20.78 -46.06
CA GLU A 546 -31.61 19.37 -46.40
C GLU A 546 -30.65 18.36 -47.15
N LYS A 547 -31.15 17.12 -47.35
CA LYS A 547 -30.50 15.77 -47.57
C LYS A 547 -31.09 15.11 -48.87
N PRO A 548 -30.84 13.83 -49.33
CA PRO A 548 -29.91 12.73 -48.96
C PRO A 548 -29.27 11.90 -50.15
N ASN A 549 -28.61 10.77 -49.82
CA ASN A 549 -28.39 9.49 -50.57
C ASN A 549 -27.82 9.39 -52.02
N SER A 550 -26.68 8.69 -52.18
CA SER A 550 -26.45 7.42 -52.97
C SER A 550 -24.93 7.09 -52.95
N GLU A 551 -24.32 5.91 -53.15
CA GLU A 551 -24.60 4.50 -53.54
C GLU A 551 -23.73 4.06 -54.75
N SER A 552 -22.76 3.15 -54.54
CA SER A 552 -22.12 2.20 -55.50
C SER A 552 -20.90 1.56 -54.81
N ASN A 553 -20.86 0.25 -54.52
CA ASN A 553 -20.78 -0.95 -55.37
C ASN A 553 -19.36 -1.27 -55.89
N ASP A 554 -18.76 -2.35 -55.38
CA ASP A 554 -18.53 -3.54 -56.22
C ASP A 554 -18.52 -4.83 -55.36
N THR A 555 -18.26 -5.98 -55.98
CA THR A 555 -18.88 -7.29 -55.65
C THR A 555 -17.83 -8.40 -55.51
N PHE A 556 -18.11 -9.52 -54.82
CA PHE A 556 -18.05 -10.89 -55.42
C PHE A 556 -18.44 -12.05 -54.47
N LYS A 557 -19.50 -12.78 -54.88
CA LYS A 557 -19.85 -14.21 -54.68
C LYS A 557 -19.97 -14.85 -53.28
N GLU A 558 -21.22 -15.23 -53.02
CA GLU A 558 -21.80 -16.27 -52.15
C GLU A 558 -21.43 -17.72 -52.54
N VAL A 559 -21.40 -18.62 -51.54
CA VAL A 559 -21.88 -20.02 -51.66
C VAL A 559 -22.66 -20.35 -50.40
N ASN A 560 -23.94 -20.71 -50.54
CA ASN A 560 -24.84 -21.04 -49.44
C ASN A 560 -24.95 -22.56 -49.20
N LYS A 561 -25.23 -22.98 -47.96
CA LYS A 561 -25.88 -24.27 -47.71
C LYS A 561 -26.69 -24.33 -46.41
N GLU A 562 -28.01 -24.23 -46.62
CA GLU A 562 -29.13 -24.84 -45.91
C GLU A 562 -28.81 -26.14 -45.11
N ILE A 563 -29.54 -26.54 -44.06
CA ILE A 563 -30.76 -26.01 -43.40
C ILE A 563 -30.83 -26.61 -41.97
N ASP A 564 -31.35 -25.88 -40.96
CA ASP A 564 -32.67 -26.16 -40.32
C ASP A 564 -32.92 -25.31 -39.06
N SER A 565 -34.17 -25.28 -38.57
CA SER A 565 -34.63 -24.50 -37.41
C SER A 565 -35.73 -25.26 -36.64
N PRO A 566 -35.95 -25.01 -35.32
CA PRO A 566 -36.63 -23.77 -34.93
C PRO A 566 -36.23 -23.16 -33.56
N LEU A 567 -36.63 -21.92 -33.34
CA LEU A 567 -36.55 -21.24 -32.04
C LEU A 567 -37.40 -21.94 -30.97
N LYS A 568 -36.93 -21.89 -29.72
CA LYS A 568 -37.78 -21.96 -28.52
C LYS A 568 -37.23 -21.02 -27.46
N LEU A 569 -38.08 -20.14 -26.91
CA LEU A 569 -37.68 -19.18 -25.87
C LEU A 569 -37.34 -19.90 -24.54
N PRO A 570 -36.47 -19.31 -23.70
CA PRO A 570 -36.01 -19.96 -22.47
C PRO A 570 -37.12 -20.09 -21.41
N LEU A 571 -37.15 -21.23 -20.73
CA LEU A 571 -38.00 -21.47 -19.57
C LEU A 571 -37.33 -20.95 -18.28
N LYS A 572 -38.12 -20.25 -17.46
CA LYS A 572 -37.70 -19.58 -16.23
C LYS A 572 -37.83 -20.50 -15.01
N MET A 573 -36.72 -20.78 -14.31
CA MET A 573 -36.66 -21.30 -12.93
C MET A 573 -35.31 -20.90 -12.29
N PRO A 574 -35.15 -20.96 -10.96
CA PRO A 574 -36.00 -20.32 -9.97
C PRO A 574 -35.18 -19.39 -9.04
N THR A 575 -35.84 -18.49 -8.31
CA THR A 575 -35.19 -17.69 -7.26
C THR A 575 -35.30 -18.41 -5.92
N GLU A 576 -34.17 -18.86 -5.37
CA GLU A 576 -34.08 -19.34 -4.00
C GLU A 576 -32.89 -18.67 -3.30
N ILE A 577 -33.14 -18.08 -2.13
CA ILE A 577 -32.17 -17.23 -1.42
C ILE A 577 -31.50 -18.09 -0.34
N SER A 578 -30.28 -18.56 -0.60
CA SER A 578 -29.46 -19.19 0.43
C SER A 578 -28.76 -18.14 1.28
N GLN A 579 -28.74 -18.36 2.60
CA GLN A 579 -28.35 -17.35 3.59
C GLN A 579 -26.84 -17.37 3.86
N ILE A 580 -26.24 -16.18 3.99
CA ILE A 580 -24.86 -16.04 4.47
C ILE A 580 -24.83 -16.38 5.97
N PRO A 581 -24.02 -17.35 6.45
CA PRO A 581 -23.90 -17.64 7.87
C PRO A 581 -23.18 -16.49 8.59
N GLN A 582 -23.81 -15.97 9.65
CA GLN A 582 -23.21 -14.95 10.50
C GLN A 582 -22.07 -15.55 11.33
N SER A 583 -20.92 -14.86 11.40
CA SER A 583 -19.83 -15.23 12.29
C SER A 583 -20.21 -14.93 13.75
N SER A 584 -20.15 -15.96 14.61
CA SER A 584 -20.46 -15.82 16.02
C SER A 584 -19.34 -15.10 16.78
N VAL A 585 -19.68 -13.99 17.44
CA VAL A 585 -18.74 -13.24 18.29
C VAL A 585 -18.48 -14.02 19.57
N VAL A 586 -17.24 -14.49 19.75
CA VAL A 586 -16.76 -15.01 21.03
C VAL A 586 -16.33 -13.83 21.90
N ALA A 587 -17.09 -13.56 22.96
CA ALA A 587 -16.72 -12.55 23.95
C ALA A 587 -15.52 -13.03 24.79
N ILE A 588 -14.49 -12.18 24.92
CA ILE A 588 -13.37 -12.36 25.83
C ILE A 588 -13.45 -11.26 26.89
N ASN A 589 -13.41 -11.64 28.17
CA ASN A 589 -13.57 -10.70 29.28
C ASN A 589 -12.31 -9.82 29.45
N ASN A 590 -12.53 -8.51 29.58
CA ASN A 590 -11.49 -7.58 30.03
C ASN A 590 -11.29 -7.70 31.55
N GLU A 591 -10.17 -8.28 32.00
CA GLU A 591 -9.65 -7.99 33.34
C GLU A 591 -8.58 -6.89 33.28
N GLN A 592 -8.62 -5.99 34.26
CA GLN A 592 -8.02 -4.66 34.18
C GLN A 592 -6.77 -4.55 35.07
N SER A 593 -5.59 -4.74 34.50
CA SER A 593 -4.32 -4.54 35.21
C SER A 593 -3.90 -3.06 35.23
N LYS A 594 -3.69 -2.51 36.43
CA LYS A 594 -3.18 -1.16 36.66
C LYS A 594 -1.66 -1.20 36.83
N TYR A 595 -0.94 -0.21 36.29
CA TYR A 595 0.09 0.61 36.97
C TYR A 595 0.73 1.62 35.97
N PRO A 596 1.51 2.65 36.40
CA PRO A 596 1.12 4.01 36.03
C PRO A 596 2.02 4.72 35.00
N ASN A 597 1.44 5.83 34.52
CA ASN A 597 2.01 6.84 33.64
C ASN A 597 3.34 7.44 34.18
N VAL A 598 4.36 7.57 33.33
CA VAL A 598 5.58 8.36 33.58
C VAL A 598 5.92 9.14 32.31
N SER A 599 5.98 10.47 32.42
CA SER A 599 6.30 11.35 31.30
C SER A 599 7.80 11.33 30.98
N ALA A 600 8.15 11.34 29.68
CA ALA A 600 9.50 11.57 29.19
C ALA A 600 9.57 12.95 28.52
N HIS A 601 10.57 13.75 28.86
CA HIS A 601 10.70 15.12 28.35
C HIS A 601 11.09 15.16 26.87
N ASN A 602 10.49 16.10 26.12
CA ASN A 602 10.90 16.46 24.78
C ASN A 602 12.37 16.90 24.75
N LEU A 603 13.10 16.53 23.69
CA LEU A 603 14.37 17.12 23.32
C LEU A 603 14.24 17.65 21.89
N GLU A 604 14.05 18.97 21.73
CA GLU A 604 14.12 19.60 20.41
C GLU A 604 15.57 19.56 19.90
N ILE A 605 15.76 19.09 18.66
CA ILE A 605 17.01 19.26 17.92
C ILE A 605 16.64 19.79 16.53
N GLN A 606 16.79 21.10 16.34
CA GLN A 606 16.73 21.70 15.01
C GLN A 606 17.96 21.28 14.20
N VAL A 607 17.75 20.76 12.99
CA VAL A 607 18.82 20.57 12.00
C VAL A 607 18.40 21.28 10.71
N ALA A 608 19.08 22.38 10.41
CA ALA A 608 18.93 23.07 9.12
C ALA A 608 19.59 22.24 8.01
N GLY A 609 18.90 22.09 6.88
CA GLY A 609 19.38 21.24 5.79
C GLY A 609 20.49 21.86 4.95
N THR A 610 21.33 21.01 4.37
CA THR A 610 22.07 21.28 3.12
C THR A 610 22.37 19.95 2.44
N ALA A 611 22.36 19.92 1.11
CA ALA A 611 22.41 18.66 0.36
C ALA A 611 23.84 18.24 -0.02
N GLY A 612 24.10 16.94 0.03
CA GLY A 612 25.07 16.29 -0.86
C GLY A 612 26.23 15.50 -0.23
N ILE A 613 26.45 14.33 -0.84
CA ILE A 613 27.68 13.52 -0.93
C ILE A 613 28.18 12.76 0.33
N PHE A 614 28.55 11.50 0.08
CA PHE A 614 29.27 10.52 0.91
C PHE A 614 28.61 9.97 2.18
N ALA A 615 28.13 8.72 2.08
CA ALA A 615 27.89 7.85 3.22
C ALA A 615 29.22 7.48 3.91
N GLY A 616 29.38 7.84 5.18
CA GLY A 616 30.57 7.47 5.97
C GLY A 616 30.89 8.36 7.17
N GLY A 617 29.91 8.72 8.02
CA GLY A 617 30.15 9.79 9.02
C GLY A 617 29.21 9.97 10.20
N VAL A 618 28.63 8.92 10.82
CA VAL A 618 27.76 9.08 12.03
C VAL A 618 28.28 8.38 13.29
N VAL A 619 29.10 7.32 13.18
CA VAL A 619 29.55 6.51 14.34
C VAL A 619 30.57 7.23 15.24
N ALA A 620 31.12 8.37 14.82
CA ALA A 620 32.29 9.01 15.43
C ALA A 620 32.03 9.72 16.78
N ILE A 621 30.80 10.16 17.09
CA ILE A 621 30.55 11.03 18.25
C ILE A 621 30.42 10.23 19.56
N GLY A 622 29.84 9.03 19.54
CA GLY A 622 29.65 8.21 20.74
C GLY A 622 30.93 7.61 21.33
N THR A 623 31.94 7.35 20.51
CA THR A 623 33.17 6.62 20.89
C THR A 623 34.15 7.48 21.70
N ILE A 624 34.27 8.77 21.36
CA ILE A 624 35.21 9.72 22.00
C ILE A 624 34.87 9.91 23.49
N THR A 625 33.58 9.99 23.83
CA THR A 625 33.09 10.17 25.21
C THR A 625 33.34 8.94 26.08
N GLY A 626 33.35 7.74 25.49
CA GLY A 626 33.68 6.48 26.17
C GLY A 626 35.15 6.37 26.56
N PHE A 627 36.06 6.63 25.62
CA PHE A 627 37.51 6.53 25.85
C PHE A 627 38.00 7.44 26.99
N ASN A 628 37.46 8.65 27.11
CA ASN A 628 37.86 9.59 28.16
C ASN A 628 37.46 9.13 29.58
N LYS A 629 36.35 8.37 29.70
CA LYS A 629 35.97 7.69 30.97
C LYS A 629 36.89 6.49 31.25
N PHE A 630 37.19 5.68 30.23
CA PHE A 630 38.06 4.50 30.38
C PHE A 630 39.50 4.86 30.79
N TYR A 631 40.05 5.94 30.21
CA TYR A 631 41.38 6.46 30.57
C TYR A 631 41.45 6.94 32.03
N LYS A 632 40.40 7.60 32.55
CA LYS A 632 40.32 7.95 33.98
C LYS A 632 40.28 6.72 34.89
N PHE A 633 39.55 5.67 34.51
CA PHE A 633 39.51 4.41 35.27
C PHE A 633 40.87 3.72 35.31
N TRP A 634 41.58 3.62 34.17
CA TRP A 634 42.92 3.00 34.13
C TRP A 634 43.98 3.77 34.94
N LYS A 635 43.79 5.08 35.15
CA LYS A 635 44.64 5.90 36.03
C LYS A 635 44.41 5.65 37.53
N ILE A 636 43.26 5.08 37.91
CA ILE A 636 42.95 4.67 39.29
C ILE A 636 43.53 3.29 39.60
N VAL A 637 43.51 2.36 38.63
CA VAL A 637 44.04 0.98 38.73
C VAL A 637 45.59 0.93 38.67
N LYS A 638 46.27 2.08 38.66
CA LYS A 638 47.74 2.22 38.69
C LYS A 638 48.28 2.92 39.95
N LYS A 639 47.47 2.98 41.02
CA LYS A 639 47.87 3.26 42.39
C LYS A 639 47.46 2.10 43.30
#